data_AF-A0A366HBV9-F1
#
_entry.id   AF-A0A366HBV9-F1
#
_cell.length_a   1.000
_cell.length_b   1.000
_cell.length_c   1.000
_cell.angle_alpha   90.00
_cell.angle_beta   90.00
_cell.angle_gamma   90.00
#
_symmetry.space_group_name_H-M   'P 1'
#
loop_
_entity.id
_entity.type
_entity.pdbx_description
1 polymer ?
#
loop_
_entity_poly.entity_id
_entity_poly.type
_entity_poly.pdbx_seq_one_letter_code
_entity_poly.pdbx_strand_id
1 'polypeptide(L)'
;MNFTLHHFRKEASHVRLRWLLWLVLLALQMAVNLEWIAPMPPDFKVDRSVVNPFWLFLVRPVVWGVAFWLVVSCAPEDRPGNPERFLGARPLPLRSYLLGRVLTFLALIVVPFGVQEALYLWFSDRPWNEILSGAGEAAFRACAFLGWWIPFSLLCRRRREVWLSLGVVLAALFVAWLSLAWAAKVTSEKLIDAPDPLPVSIHWLRHAVQWPGWFFVGAVILSGVAWRHLSRGWKLGLRLAAVFVIVAGTLLLILHVPLPNPATRPTAQAEVDRLAPGLQPAFTKYKLQPSRGAQQRYDAWVKGEMHGFPAEYTPHWRRQKVVLSHGSDVITTTRSEAPGFDTAFHPWQDISVQGALSSFFPKDTLWRAGPRWGIDRGADAGRFRVPDSWTRDRSPISVEGAYAIDWLKWEKEADLPAVAGSTLTTAGTRWTVLAVDDHRSSWGDPTSGMVSVTLRLEHRAQGLSAPPWDWTQEFVPVLHAPHLGLVFSDAWKGDGAQPQNAQPQIGVRAESSAWQRRIFRVSWPKALAPLGPVQKADEGKLRLVVLRRSYAGTSMWEGSLPPMTLPDSDSRIEQYPDSVQEDESFLARLRELPELGENTTLEEAQRYLATVMDILRPTFRRPWAGRLDLVVERLEPMARLYPSLLLKTGDQRPWPEILGKLAAFPQMQKAILTEMPVKPWLATVVDQSPEWQPLLREQAPMIMSTVPPLEGRFFANLFMNLRDPAHVPWLIKVMEASADEDLYLHCRSFPEHREAADAAARRAALASIQESGPFVGNTQAEAFRGLALGLRAGIPEVLQLVQHLARVMTAEERDGLLVGGRVSEAFGLPRLTMFPPGVQEKDRAWLAEIAALGPEELRFDEEARVWQPVAPPRSPATPQR
;
A
#
# COMPACT_ATOMS: atom_id res chain seq x y z
N MET A 1 45.66 37.39 29.31
CA MET A 1 44.40 36.66 29.53
C MET A 1 43.78 36.33 28.18
N ASN A 2 43.48 35.07 27.87
CA ASN A 2 42.85 34.72 26.59
C ASN A 2 41.38 35.19 26.62
N PHE A 3 41.08 36.29 25.93
CA PHE A 3 39.75 36.93 25.92
C PHE A 3 38.65 35.99 25.42
N THR A 4 38.96 35.10 24.48
CA THR A 4 38.04 34.08 23.96
C THR A 4 37.62 33.11 25.06
N LEU A 5 38.58 32.60 25.84
CA LEU A 5 38.32 31.66 26.94
C LEU A 5 37.56 32.35 28.09
N HIS A 6 37.86 33.63 28.36
CA HIS A 6 37.12 34.42 29.34
C HIS A 6 35.64 34.58 28.95
N HIS A 7 35.35 34.91 27.69
CA HIS A 7 33.96 34.97 27.20
C HIS A 7 33.26 33.62 27.29
N PHE A 8 33.92 32.54 26.87
CA PHE A 8 33.37 31.20 27.00
C PHE A 8 32.96 30.88 28.45
N ARG A 9 33.86 31.10 29.42
CA ARG A 9 33.57 30.85 30.85
C ARG A 9 32.42 31.71 31.37
N LYS A 10 32.39 33.00 30.98
CA LYS A 10 31.32 33.93 31.35
C LYS A 10 29.96 33.50 30.80
N GLU A 11 29.91 33.14 29.51
CA GLU A 11 28.69 32.68 28.86
C GLU A 11 28.22 31.34 29.43
N ALA A 12 29.12 30.38 29.61
CA ALA A 12 28.82 29.10 30.22
C ALA A 12 28.22 29.26 31.62
N SER A 13 28.78 30.15 32.44
CA SER A 13 28.20 30.49 33.75
C SER A 13 26.80 31.09 33.64
N HIS A 14 26.55 31.94 32.63
CA HIS A 14 25.26 32.58 32.43
C HIS A 14 24.17 31.59 31.95
N VAL A 15 24.53 30.64 31.10
CA VAL A 15 23.56 29.68 30.53
C VAL A 15 23.48 28.38 31.33
N ARG A 16 24.28 28.21 32.39
CA ARG A 16 24.41 26.95 33.16
C ARG A 16 23.08 26.30 33.52
N LEU A 17 22.13 27.05 34.09
CA LEU A 17 20.83 26.49 34.49
C LEU A 17 20.00 26.01 33.28
N ARG A 18 20.01 26.79 32.19
CA ARG A 18 19.32 26.42 30.95
C ARG A 18 19.98 25.20 30.30
N TRP A 19 21.31 25.12 30.41
CA TRP A 19 22.10 24.02 29.87
C TRP A 19 21.84 22.74 30.66
N LEU A 20 21.81 22.81 31.99
CA LEU A 20 21.42 21.67 32.83
C LEU A 20 19.99 21.20 32.52
N LEU A 21 19.02 22.11 32.40
CA LEU A 21 17.66 21.77 31.97
C LEU A 21 17.67 21.05 30.61
N TRP A 22 18.45 21.56 29.67
CA TRP A 22 18.56 20.96 28.34
C TRP A 22 19.21 19.58 28.37
N LEU A 23 20.25 19.37 29.17
CA LEU A 23 20.87 18.05 29.37
C LEU A 23 19.87 17.05 29.97
N VAL A 24 19.05 17.47 30.93
CA VAL A 24 17.98 16.63 31.49
C VAL A 24 16.96 16.26 30.40
N LEU A 25 16.58 17.20 29.54
CA LEU A 25 15.68 16.95 28.42
C LEU A 25 16.31 16.01 27.37
N LEU A 26 17.61 16.14 27.08
CA LEU A 26 18.34 15.19 26.22
C LEU A 26 18.38 13.79 26.82
N ALA A 27 18.64 13.67 28.12
CA ALA A 27 18.63 12.38 28.82
C ALA A 27 17.23 11.75 28.79
N LEU A 28 16.18 12.55 29.00
CA LEU A 28 14.79 12.11 28.88
C LEU A 28 14.47 11.64 27.45
N GLN A 29 14.87 12.40 26.43
CA GLN A 29 14.68 12.02 25.03
C GLN A 29 15.41 10.71 24.70
N MET A 30 16.65 10.55 25.19
CA MET A 30 17.41 9.31 25.05
C MET A 30 16.71 8.14 25.74
N ALA A 31 16.24 8.32 26.98
CA ALA A 31 15.52 7.29 27.73
C ALA A 31 14.21 6.87 27.03
N VAL A 32 13.49 7.82 26.43
CA VAL A 32 12.31 7.54 25.59
C VAL A 32 12.70 6.77 24.32
N ASN A 33 13.76 7.19 23.63
CA ASN A 33 14.24 6.53 22.41
C ASN A 33 14.75 5.11 22.66
N LEU A 34 15.35 4.86 23.82
CA LEU A 34 15.78 3.55 24.32
C LEU A 34 14.62 2.74 24.93
N GLU A 35 13.40 3.26 24.92
CA GLU A 35 12.22 2.63 25.51
C GLU A 35 12.32 2.36 27.03
N TRP A 36 13.25 3.01 27.74
CA TRP A 36 13.33 2.98 29.21
C TRP A 36 12.12 3.69 29.85
N ILE A 37 11.55 4.66 29.14
CA ILE A 37 10.33 5.39 29.51
C ILE A 37 9.34 5.30 28.34
N ALA A 38 8.09 4.95 28.64
CA ALA A 38 7.03 4.74 27.64
C ALA A 38 7.43 3.73 26.52
N PRO A 39 7.73 2.47 26.90
CA PRO A 39 8.05 1.42 25.94
C PRO A 39 6.91 1.20 24.95
N MET A 40 7.24 0.83 23.71
CA MET A 40 6.22 0.57 22.71
C MET A 40 5.57 -0.80 23.00
N PRO A 41 4.24 -0.86 23.24
CA PRO A 41 3.60 -2.11 23.62
C PRO A 41 3.66 -3.13 22.46
N PRO A 42 3.94 -4.41 22.75
CA PRO A 42 3.92 -5.47 21.74
C PRO A 42 2.48 -5.82 21.31
N ASP A 43 1.51 -5.66 22.21
CA ASP A 43 0.10 -6.00 21.98
C ASP A 43 -0.69 -4.75 21.62
N PHE A 44 -0.81 -4.46 20.33
CA PHE A 44 -1.73 -3.44 19.85
C PHE A 44 -3.16 -3.98 19.87
N LYS A 45 -3.97 -3.47 20.80
CA LYS A 45 -5.43 -3.60 20.78
C LYS A 45 -6.02 -2.24 20.46
N VAL A 46 -6.84 -2.14 19.42
CA VAL A 46 -7.51 -0.90 18.99
C VAL A 46 -8.46 -0.34 20.06
N ASP A 47 -8.72 -1.11 21.12
CA ASP A 47 -9.41 -0.65 22.33
C ASP A 47 -8.59 0.40 23.12
N ARG A 48 -8.56 1.62 22.60
CA ARG A 48 -8.25 2.89 23.30
C ARG A 48 -6.83 3.14 23.82
N SER A 49 -5.87 2.23 23.68
CA SER A 49 -4.48 2.54 24.04
C SER A 49 -3.78 3.33 22.94
N VAL A 50 -3.61 4.64 23.13
CA VAL A 50 -2.78 5.48 22.24
C VAL A 50 -1.37 4.89 22.21
N VAL A 51 -0.90 4.44 21.03
CA VAL A 51 0.39 3.73 20.90
C VAL A 51 1.58 4.55 21.40
N ASN A 52 1.45 5.87 21.29
CA ASN A 52 2.38 6.82 21.84
C ASN A 52 1.63 7.73 22.80
N PRO A 53 2.01 7.79 24.09
CA PRO A 53 1.49 8.80 24.99
C PRO A 53 1.54 10.18 24.33
N PHE A 54 0.43 10.93 24.40
CA PHE A 54 0.30 12.23 23.74
C PHE A 54 1.50 13.14 24.04
N TRP A 55 2.04 13.16 25.25
CA TRP A 55 3.21 14.02 25.56
C TRP A 55 4.46 13.73 24.71
N LEU A 56 4.61 12.57 24.08
CA LEU A 56 5.77 12.21 23.25
C LEU A 56 5.96 13.13 22.04
N PHE A 57 4.89 13.62 21.40
CA PHE A 57 5.05 14.55 20.27
C PHE A 57 5.61 15.91 20.72
N LEU A 58 5.50 16.27 22.01
CA LEU A 58 6.04 17.52 22.58
C LEU A 58 7.52 17.41 22.93
N VAL A 59 8.04 16.22 23.24
CA VAL A 59 9.43 16.04 23.72
C VAL A 59 10.43 16.64 22.75
N ARG A 60 10.34 16.27 21.47
CA ARG A 60 11.27 16.73 20.43
C ARG A 60 11.21 18.25 20.21
N PRO A 61 10.04 18.87 19.97
CA PRO A 61 9.92 20.33 19.90
C PRO A 61 10.47 21.05 21.13
N VAL A 62 10.24 20.52 22.33
CA VAL A 62 10.73 21.12 23.59
C VAL A 62 12.26 21.04 23.69
N VAL A 63 12.87 19.89 23.42
CA VAL A 63 14.33 19.73 23.43
C VAL A 63 14.99 20.71 22.47
N TRP A 64 14.48 20.79 21.23
CA TRP A 64 14.98 21.72 20.22
C TRP A 64 14.71 23.19 20.58
N GLY A 65 13.56 23.49 21.17
CA GLY A 65 13.20 24.83 21.64
C GLY A 65 14.15 25.32 22.75
N VAL A 66 14.54 24.45 23.67
CA VAL A 66 15.52 24.78 24.72
C VAL A 66 16.93 24.86 24.14
N ALA A 67 17.31 23.99 23.20
CA ALA A 67 18.59 24.10 22.48
C ALA A 67 18.69 25.45 21.75
N PHE A 68 17.63 25.85 21.06
CA PHE A 68 17.50 27.15 20.41
C PHE A 68 17.64 28.31 21.42
N TRP A 69 16.94 28.21 22.56
CA TRP A 69 17.02 29.19 23.63
C TRP A 69 18.45 29.34 24.18
N LEU A 70 19.22 28.26 24.24
CA LEU A 70 20.63 28.29 24.62
C LEU A 70 21.49 29.05 23.62
N VAL A 71 21.34 28.80 22.32
CA VAL A 71 22.14 29.48 21.27
C VAL A 71 21.92 30.99 21.30
N VAL A 72 20.65 31.42 21.42
CA VAL A 72 20.27 32.85 21.40
C VAL A 72 20.48 33.51 22.76
N SER A 73 20.71 32.74 23.83
CA SER A 73 21.01 33.29 25.14
C SER A 73 22.38 33.97 25.15
N CYS A 74 22.36 35.29 25.27
CA CYS A 74 23.57 36.09 25.43
C CYS A 74 23.66 36.68 26.83
N ALA A 75 24.87 36.67 27.40
CA ALA A 75 25.17 37.44 28.59
C ALA A 75 24.74 38.90 28.34
N PRO A 76 23.85 39.46 29.18
CA PRO A 76 23.22 40.76 28.92
C PRO A 76 24.21 41.92 28.78
N GLU A 77 25.42 41.76 29.33
CA GLU A 77 26.53 42.72 29.33
C GLU A 77 27.31 42.73 28.01
N ASP A 78 27.34 41.61 27.28
CA ASP A 78 28.20 41.41 26.10
C ASP A 78 27.43 41.56 24.78
N ARG A 79 26.25 42.21 24.78
CA ARG A 79 25.44 42.39 23.56
C ARG A 79 26.01 43.53 22.70
N PRO A 80 26.58 43.25 21.51
CA PRO A 80 27.26 44.26 20.70
C PRO A 80 26.31 45.33 20.14
N GLY A 81 25.01 45.04 20.08
CA GLY A 81 23.99 45.98 19.59
C GLY A 81 23.33 46.86 20.65
N ASN A 82 23.72 46.76 21.93
CA ASN A 82 23.15 47.59 22.99
C ASN A 82 24.14 48.68 23.41
N PRO A 83 23.93 49.95 23.00
CA PRO A 83 24.84 51.05 23.34
C PRO A 83 24.88 51.37 24.84
N GLU A 84 23.90 50.90 25.62
CA GLU A 84 23.75 51.20 27.05
C GLU A 84 24.49 50.22 27.99
N ARG A 85 25.26 49.24 27.47
CA ARG A 85 25.91 48.19 28.29
C ARG A 85 27.38 47.95 27.93
N PHE A 86 28.12 47.40 28.89
CA PHE A 86 29.57 47.09 29.01
C PHE A 86 30.47 47.25 27.75
N LEU A 87 30.08 46.78 26.56
CA LEU A 87 30.80 46.97 25.29
C LEU A 87 30.82 48.42 24.76
N GLY A 88 29.90 49.28 25.21
CA GLY A 88 29.95 50.73 24.96
C GLY A 88 31.02 51.45 25.77
N ALA A 89 31.50 50.85 26.87
CA ALA A 89 32.47 51.46 27.80
C ALA A 89 33.90 50.89 27.67
N ARG A 90 34.09 49.68 27.13
CA ARG A 90 35.40 49.11 26.74
C ARG A 90 35.26 48.25 25.48
N PRO A 91 35.91 48.61 24.35
CA PRO A 91 35.80 47.84 23.12
C PRO A 91 36.59 46.54 23.23
N LEU A 92 35.89 45.40 23.24
CA LEU A 92 36.49 44.08 23.07
C LEU A 92 36.60 43.77 21.57
N PRO A 93 37.65 43.04 21.12
CA PRO A 93 37.76 42.61 19.74
C PRO A 93 36.58 41.69 19.39
N LEU A 94 35.80 42.06 18.37
CA LEU A 94 34.65 41.28 17.89
C LEU A 94 35.04 39.82 17.56
N ARG A 95 36.28 39.60 17.10
CA ARG A 95 36.84 38.27 16.85
C ARG A 95 36.85 37.39 18.10
N SER A 96 37.27 37.93 19.25
CA SER A 96 37.32 37.19 20.51
C SER A 96 35.94 36.86 21.05
N TYR A 97 34.96 37.77 20.88
CA TYR A 97 33.57 37.51 21.20
C TYR A 97 32.96 36.40 20.33
N LEU A 98 33.15 36.48 19.01
CA LEU A 98 32.65 35.48 18.06
C LEU A 98 33.28 34.09 18.28
N LEU A 99 34.59 34.03 18.50
CA LEU A 99 35.26 32.77 18.82
C LEU A 99 34.77 32.21 20.17
N GLY A 100 34.50 33.06 21.15
CA GLY A 100 33.93 32.66 22.44
C GLY A 100 32.56 32.04 22.26
N ARG A 101 31.70 32.66 21.43
CA ARG A 101 30.37 32.15 21.05
C ARG A 101 30.42 30.80 20.36
N VAL A 102 31.29 30.68 19.35
CA VAL A 102 31.48 29.42 18.62
C VAL A 102 31.95 28.34 19.57
N LEU A 103 32.88 28.65 20.49
CA LEU A 103 33.34 27.70 21.48
C LEU A 103 32.22 27.30 22.46
N THR A 104 31.41 28.25 22.94
CA THR A 104 30.21 27.98 23.77
C THR A 104 29.24 27.07 23.03
N PHE A 105 28.95 27.35 21.77
CA PHE A 105 28.07 26.56 20.92
C PHE A 105 28.58 25.13 20.71
N LEU A 106 29.85 24.99 20.33
CA LEU A 106 30.47 23.69 20.11
C LEU A 106 30.48 22.86 21.40
N ALA A 107 30.95 23.43 22.51
CA ALA A 107 31.13 22.71 23.76
C ALA A 107 29.81 22.40 24.48
N LEU A 108 28.84 23.33 24.49
CA LEU A 108 27.61 23.17 25.28
C LEU A 108 26.43 22.62 24.49
N ILE A 109 26.49 22.56 23.16
CA ILE A 109 25.37 22.10 22.33
C ILE A 109 25.81 20.98 21.37
N VAL A 110 26.82 21.24 20.53
CA VAL A 110 27.23 20.27 19.49
C VAL A 110 27.82 19.01 20.11
N VAL A 111 28.75 19.15 21.06
CA VAL A 111 29.37 18.02 21.75
C VAL A 111 28.32 17.19 22.50
N PRO A 112 27.43 17.77 23.33
CA PRO A 112 26.39 16.99 23.99
C PRO A 112 25.43 16.27 23.04
N PHE A 113 25.05 16.85 21.90
CA PHE A 113 24.27 16.14 20.87
C PHE A 113 25.03 14.93 20.31
N GLY A 114 26.31 15.11 19.96
CA GLY A 114 27.15 14.02 19.46
C GLY A 114 27.34 12.91 20.50
N VAL A 115 27.56 13.28 21.76
CA VAL A 115 27.69 12.33 22.88
C VAL A 115 26.37 11.60 23.14
N GLN A 116 25.22 12.30 23.11
CA GLN A 116 23.92 11.68 23.30
C GLN A 116 23.61 10.65 22.20
N GLU A 117 23.91 10.97 20.93
CA GLU A 117 23.77 10.00 19.84
C GLU A 117 24.76 8.83 19.97
N ALA A 118 26.01 9.10 20.36
CA ALA A 118 26.99 8.05 20.61
C ALA A 118 26.53 7.09 21.71
N LEU A 119 26.00 7.63 22.82
CA LEU A 119 25.43 6.84 23.92
C LEU A 119 24.20 6.05 23.46
N TYR A 120 23.30 6.68 22.69
CA TYR A 120 22.12 6.00 22.14
C TYR A 120 22.52 4.80 21.27
N LEU A 121 23.49 4.97 20.37
CA LEU A 121 23.99 3.90 19.50
C LEU A 121 24.75 2.82 20.28
N TRP A 122 25.53 3.22 21.29
CA TRP A 122 26.22 2.30 22.18
C TRP A 122 25.24 1.43 22.99
N PHE A 123 24.21 2.04 23.59
CA PHE A 123 23.13 1.31 24.28
C PHE A 123 22.20 0.54 23.33
N SER A 124 22.35 0.71 22.02
CA SER A 124 21.64 -0.06 21.00
C SER A 124 22.54 -1.13 20.35
N ASP A 125 23.66 -1.48 21.01
CA ASP A 125 24.61 -2.52 20.60
C ASP A 125 25.18 -2.33 19.19
N ARG A 126 25.43 -1.07 18.78
CA ARG A 126 25.98 -0.76 17.45
C ARG A 126 27.52 -0.80 17.44
N PRO A 127 28.15 -1.14 16.30
CA PRO A 127 29.61 -1.18 16.20
C PRO A 127 30.25 0.21 16.26
N TRP A 128 31.52 0.29 16.68
CA TRP A 128 32.24 1.56 16.91
C TRP A 128 32.28 2.51 15.71
N ASN A 129 32.40 1.97 14.50
CA ASN A 129 32.37 2.77 13.27
C ASN A 129 31.04 3.50 13.09
N GLU A 130 29.92 2.83 13.37
CA GLU A 130 28.59 3.42 13.35
C GLU A 130 28.40 4.44 14.46
N ILE A 131 28.87 4.14 15.68
CA ILE A 131 28.82 5.08 16.82
C ILE A 131 29.52 6.40 16.46
N LEU A 132 30.76 6.33 15.96
CA LEU A 132 31.53 7.53 15.60
C LEU A 132 30.91 8.30 14.43
N SER A 133 30.46 7.58 13.40
CA SER A 133 29.81 8.21 12.24
C SER A 133 28.49 8.87 12.63
N GLY A 134 27.66 8.21 13.45
CA GLY A 134 26.39 8.75 13.93
C GLY A 134 26.58 9.95 14.86
N ALA A 135 27.56 9.90 15.76
CA ALA A 135 27.93 11.04 16.60
C ALA A 135 28.40 12.24 15.76
N GLY A 136 29.22 11.99 14.74
CA GLY A 136 29.66 13.02 13.78
C GLY A 136 28.50 13.60 12.98
N GLU A 137 27.58 12.76 12.50
CA GLU A 137 26.37 13.19 11.82
C GLU A 137 25.46 14.04 12.73
N ALA A 138 25.24 13.63 13.98
CA ALA A 138 24.45 14.39 14.94
C ALA A 138 25.08 15.76 15.25
N ALA A 139 26.40 15.80 15.46
CA ALA A 139 27.14 17.03 15.64
C ALA A 139 27.02 17.95 14.42
N PHE A 140 27.15 17.40 13.22
CA PHE A 140 27.00 18.15 11.98
C PHE A 140 25.57 18.67 11.77
N ARG A 141 24.54 17.86 12.08
CA ARG A 141 23.13 18.29 12.07
C ARG A 141 22.91 19.42 13.08
N ALA A 142 23.46 19.35 14.28
CA ALA A 142 23.39 20.43 15.26
C ALA A 142 24.04 21.72 14.71
N CYS A 143 25.23 21.63 14.11
CA CYS A 143 25.89 22.76 13.45
C CYS A 143 25.04 23.36 12.32
N ALA A 144 24.46 22.51 11.48
CA ALA A 144 23.57 22.92 10.39
C ALA A 144 22.33 23.65 10.90
N PHE A 145 21.56 23.02 11.79
CA PHE A 145 20.28 23.57 12.24
C PHE A 145 20.42 24.75 13.19
N LEU A 146 21.47 24.79 14.01
CA LEU A 146 21.62 25.79 15.07
C LEU A 146 22.73 26.81 14.79
N GLY A 147 23.72 26.49 13.96
CA GLY A 147 24.90 27.34 13.76
C GLY A 147 24.60 28.71 13.16
N TRP A 148 23.60 28.81 12.27
CA TRP A 148 23.19 30.09 11.67
C TRP A 148 22.51 31.05 12.67
N TRP A 149 22.09 30.56 13.84
CA TRP A 149 21.56 31.41 14.89
C TRP A 149 22.64 32.23 15.63
N ILE A 150 23.90 31.81 15.55
CA ILE A 150 25.03 32.58 16.11
C ILE A 150 25.11 33.96 15.45
N PRO A 151 25.25 34.09 14.11
CA PRO A 151 25.24 35.41 13.47
C PRO A 151 23.88 36.10 13.56
N PHE A 152 22.77 35.35 13.59
CA PHE A 152 21.45 35.94 13.79
C PHE A 152 21.30 36.65 15.13
N SER A 153 21.86 36.09 16.22
CA SER A 153 21.80 36.69 17.55
C SER A 153 22.46 38.09 17.58
N LEU A 154 23.42 38.35 16.69
CA LEU A 154 24.08 39.64 16.51
C LEU A 154 23.15 40.69 15.86
N LEU A 155 22.16 40.24 15.09
CA LEU A 155 21.20 41.12 14.42
C LEU A 155 20.16 41.69 15.39
N CYS A 156 20.00 41.14 16.59
CA CYS A 156 18.97 41.54 17.55
C CYS A 156 19.56 42.41 18.67
N ARG A 157 19.16 43.69 18.76
CA ARG A 157 19.65 44.64 19.78
C ARG A 157 18.96 44.47 21.14
N ARG A 158 17.65 44.18 21.13
CA ARG A 158 16.81 44.07 22.34
C ARG A 158 16.18 42.68 22.44
N ARG A 159 15.83 42.23 23.66
CA ARG A 159 15.09 40.97 23.86
C ARG A 159 13.78 40.91 23.06
N ARG A 160 13.07 42.03 22.89
CA ARG A 160 11.85 42.10 22.07
C ARG A 160 12.11 41.87 20.58
N GLU A 161 13.26 42.29 20.06
CA GLU A 161 13.64 42.05 18.66
C GLU A 161 13.87 40.57 18.38
N VAL A 162 14.36 39.79 19.36
CA VAL A 162 14.54 38.34 19.23
C VAL A 162 13.19 37.64 19.00
N TRP A 163 12.16 38.00 19.77
CA TRP A 163 10.82 37.41 19.63
C TRP A 163 10.13 37.80 18.32
N LEU A 164 10.27 39.05 17.89
CA LEU A 164 9.79 39.50 16.58
C LEU A 164 10.47 38.75 15.44
N SER A 165 11.79 38.56 15.54
CA SER A 165 12.56 37.86 14.51
C SER A 165 12.24 36.36 14.49
N LEU A 166 11.96 35.75 15.65
CA LEU A 166 11.45 34.38 15.74
C LEU A 166 10.07 34.25 15.07
N GLY A 167 9.17 35.20 15.29
CA GLY A 167 7.87 35.26 14.60
C GLY A 167 8.02 35.33 13.08
N VAL A 168 9.00 36.08 12.58
CA VAL A 168 9.31 36.17 11.13
C VAL A 168 9.86 34.85 10.58
N VAL A 169 10.72 34.14 11.33
CA VAL A 169 11.21 32.81 10.94
C VAL A 169 10.07 31.81 10.88
N LEU A 170 9.17 31.81 11.87
CA LEU A 170 7.97 30.94 11.88
C LEU A 170 7.02 31.28 10.72
N ALA A 171 6.81 32.56 10.42
CA ALA A 171 6.01 32.99 9.27
C ALA A 171 6.64 32.55 7.95
N ALA A 172 7.96 32.65 7.79
CA ALA A 172 8.67 32.16 6.61
C ALA A 172 8.54 30.63 6.45
N LEU A 173 8.64 29.88 7.55
CA LEU A 173 8.41 28.43 7.56
C LEU A 173 6.96 28.08 7.18
N PHE A 174 5.98 28.82 7.69
CA PHE A 174 4.57 28.62 7.37
C PHE A 174 4.25 28.92 5.90
N VAL A 175 4.78 30.01 5.35
CA VAL A 175 4.65 30.35 3.93
C VAL A 175 5.29 29.29 3.05
N ALA A 176 6.50 28.83 3.39
CA ALA A 176 7.15 27.74 2.67
C ALA A 176 6.36 26.43 2.73
N TRP A 177 5.76 26.10 3.88
CA TRP A 177 4.90 24.92 4.03
C TRP A 177 3.62 25.02 3.18
N LEU A 178 2.97 26.18 3.14
CA LEU A 178 1.84 26.43 2.24
C LEU A 178 2.25 26.32 0.77
N SER A 179 3.41 26.86 0.40
CA SER A 179 3.98 26.70 -0.94
C SER A 179 4.28 25.23 -1.26
N LEU A 180 4.67 24.42 -0.29
CA LEU A 180 4.92 22.97 -0.43
C LEU A 180 3.61 22.22 -0.66
N ALA A 181 2.57 22.51 0.12
CA ALA A 181 1.24 21.92 -0.06
C ALA A 181 0.62 22.31 -1.41
N TRP A 182 0.81 23.56 -1.84
CA TRP A 182 0.35 24.05 -3.14
C TRP A 182 1.16 23.46 -4.31
N ALA A 183 2.50 23.45 -4.21
CA ALA A 183 3.38 22.86 -5.20
C ALA A 183 3.07 21.36 -5.35
N ALA A 184 3.00 20.58 -4.27
CA ALA A 184 2.66 19.17 -4.34
C ALA A 184 1.33 18.90 -5.07
N LYS A 185 0.34 19.78 -4.91
CA LYS A 185 -0.96 19.70 -5.61
C LYS A 185 -0.88 20.07 -7.10
N VAL A 186 0.05 20.96 -7.48
CA VAL A 186 0.20 21.48 -8.86
C VAL A 186 1.27 20.71 -9.65
N THR A 187 2.28 20.15 -8.98
CA THR A 187 3.41 19.46 -9.58
C THR A 187 3.31 17.96 -9.56
N SER A 188 2.42 17.32 -8.79
CA SER A 188 2.22 15.86 -8.89
C SER A 188 1.83 15.41 -10.31
N GLU A 189 1.24 16.29 -11.11
CA GLU A 189 0.95 16.04 -12.54
C GLU A 189 2.07 16.48 -13.50
N LYS A 190 3.06 17.28 -13.07
CA LYS A 190 4.10 17.89 -13.95
C LYS A 190 5.54 17.49 -13.63
N LEU A 191 5.85 17.05 -12.41
CA LEU A 191 7.18 16.56 -12.01
C LEU A 191 7.48 15.15 -12.53
N ILE A 192 6.45 14.44 -13.04
CA ILE A 192 6.55 13.18 -13.77
C ILE A 192 7.28 13.37 -15.13
N ASP A 193 7.37 14.62 -15.62
CA ASP A 193 7.85 14.94 -16.98
C ASP A 193 9.10 15.88 -17.03
N ALA A 194 9.82 16.10 -15.92
CA ALA A 194 10.93 17.07 -15.89
C ALA A 194 12.28 16.47 -16.35
N PRO A 195 13.01 17.08 -17.32
CA PRO A 195 14.20 16.50 -17.94
C PRO A 195 15.45 16.41 -17.03
N ASP A 196 15.99 15.19 -16.96
CA ASP A 196 17.35 14.71 -16.65
C ASP A 196 18.10 15.20 -15.38
N PRO A 197 18.98 14.33 -14.82
CA PRO A 197 19.80 14.69 -13.67
C PRO A 197 20.85 15.73 -14.07
N LEU A 198 20.85 16.86 -13.36
CA LEU A 198 21.84 17.93 -13.44
C LEU A 198 23.29 17.38 -13.57
N PRO A 199 24.22 18.03 -14.32
CA PRO A 199 25.59 17.56 -14.54
C PRO A 199 26.35 17.15 -13.27
N VAL A 200 27.33 16.24 -13.38
CA VAL A 200 28.11 15.67 -12.24
C VAL A 200 28.69 16.74 -11.31
N SER A 201 29.10 17.90 -11.84
CA SER A 201 29.56 19.06 -11.06
C SER A 201 28.46 19.67 -10.19
N ILE A 202 27.21 19.69 -10.67
CA ILE A 202 26.03 20.08 -9.92
C ILE A 202 25.62 18.96 -8.97
N HIS A 203 25.83 17.68 -9.27
CA HIS A 203 25.63 16.58 -8.31
C HIS A 203 26.60 16.66 -7.11
N TRP A 204 27.86 17.03 -7.33
CA TRP A 204 28.82 17.31 -6.26
C TRP A 204 28.42 18.54 -5.45
N LEU A 205 28.00 19.63 -6.11
CA LEU A 205 27.43 20.81 -5.43
C LEU A 205 26.16 20.42 -4.64
N ARG A 206 25.28 19.61 -5.21
CA ARG A 206 23.98 19.14 -4.65
C ARG A 206 24.18 18.20 -3.46
N HIS A 207 25.22 17.36 -3.46
CA HIS A 207 25.60 16.52 -2.31
C HIS A 207 26.33 17.29 -1.21
N ALA A 208 27.21 18.23 -1.58
CA ALA A 208 27.86 19.12 -0.63
C ALA A 208 26.87 20.12 0.03
N VAL A 209 25.73 20.38 -0.63
CA VAL A 209 24.76 21.41 -0.26
C VAL A 209 23.42 20.86 0.27
N GLN A 210 23.25 19.54 0.44
CA GLN A 210 22.08 18.98 1.15
C GLN A 210 21.93 19.63 2.52
N TRP A 211 20.67 19.93 2.90
CA TRP A 211 20.17 20.64 4.11
C TRP A 211 21.22 21.46 4.90
N PRO A 212 22.20 20.85 5.59
CA PRO A 212 23.40 21.49 6.12
C PRO A 212 24.09 22.57 5.27
N GLY A 213 24.37 22.32 3.98
CA GLY A 213 25.15 23.26 3.18
C GLY A 213 24.37 24.53 2.83
N TRP A 214 23.05 24.42 2.69
CA TRP A 214 22.16 25.59 2.58
C TRP A 214 22.05 26.37 3.88
N PHE A 215 22.00 25.70 5.04
CA PHE A 215 22.12 26.39 6.32
C PHE A 215 23.49 27.05 6.52
N PHE A 216 24.56 26.47 5.96
CA PHE A 216 25.89 27.09 5.95
C PHE A 216 25.92 28.33 5.06
N VAL A 217 25.36 28.27 3.84
CA VAL A 217 25.20 29.44 2.96
C VAL A 217 24.35 30.51 3.66
N GLY A 218 23.23 30.13 4.28
CA GLY A 218 22.41 31.01 5.10
C GLY A 218 23.19 31.63 6.26
N ALA A 219 24.03 30.86 6.96
CA ALA A 219 24.90 31.36 8.03
C ALA A 219 25.95 32.36 7.51
N VAL A 220 26.55 32.12 6.34
CA VAL A 220 27.51 33.02 5.70
C VAL A 220 26.83 34.33 5.29
N ILE A 221 25.66 34.25 4.66
CA ILE A 221 24.88 35.44 4.27
C ILE A 221 24.45 36.23 5.51
N LEU A 222 23.91 35.56 6.53
CA LEU A 222 23.53 36.20 7.80
C LEU A 222 24.74 36.81 8.52
N SER A 223 25.92 36.19 8.44
CA SER A 223 27.16 36.75 8.96
C SER A 223 27.56 38.02 8.22
N GLY A 224 27.41 38.06 6.89
CA GLY A 224 27.64 39.26 6.07
C GLY A 224 26.64 40.38 6.39
N VAL A 225 25.35 40.04 6.56
CA VAL A 225 24.30 40.98 6.97
C VAL A 225 24.57 41.52 8.39
N ALA A 226 24.99 40.65 9.32
CA ALA A 226 25.37 41.04 10.67
C ALA A 226 26.59 41.96 10.69
N TRP A 227 27.63 41.64 9.92
CA TRP A 227 28.81 42.49 9.75
C TRP A 227 28.45 43.87 9.19
N ARG A 228 27.61 43.92 8.15
CA ARG A 228 27.15 45.17 7.54
C ARG A 228 26.24 45.97 8.49
N HIS A 229 25.41 45.30 9.28
CA HIS A 229 24.61 45.93 10.33
C HIS A 229 25.49 46.55 11.42
N LEU A 230 26.51 45.82 11.88
CA LEU A 230 27.43 46.30 12.93
C LEU A 230 28.31 47.46 12.44
N SER A 231 28.65 47.51 11.15
CA SER A 231 29.49 48.57 10.57
C SER A 231 28.72 49.80 10.09
N ARG A 232 27.47 49.65 9.60
CA ARG A 232 26.69 50.74 8.97
C ARG A 232 25.30 51.01 9.59
N GLY A 233 24.82 50.17 10.51
CA GLY A 233 23.60 50.44 11.30
C GLY A 233 22.26 50.29 10.55
N TRP A 234 21.87 49.07 10.16
CA TRP A 234 20.58 48.82 9.49
C TRP A 234 19.34 48.97 10.39
N LYS A 235 18.24 49.51 9.83
CA LYS A 235 16.91 49.56 10.46
C LYS A 235 16.34 48.16 10.70
N LEU A 236 15.46 48.00 11.70
CA LEU A 236 14.88 46.70 12.09
C LEU A 236 14.12 46.01 10.94
N GLY A 237 13.29 46.75 10.19
CA GLY A 237 12.53 46.18 9.08
C GLY A 237 13.40 45.54 7.99
N LEU A 238 14.51 46.18 7.62
CA LEU A 238 15.49 45.65 6.66
C LEU A 238 16.19 44.38 7.17
N ARG A 239 16.49 44.32 8.48
CA ARG A 239 17.05 43.11 9.12
C ARG A 239 16.07 41.94 9.06
N LEU A 240 14.81 42.19 9.42
CA LEU A 240 13.74 41.18 9.41
C LEU A 240 13.41 40.70 7.99
N ALA A 241 13.35 41.61 7.02
CA ALA A 241 13.14 41.27 5.62
C ALA A 241 14.27 40.42 5.05
N ALA A 242 15.54 40.74 5.37
CA ALA A 242 16.68 39.93 4.96
C ALA A 242 16.61 38.51 5.54
N VAL A 243 16.26 38.37 6.82
CA VAL A 243 16.03 37.06 7.45
C VAL A 243 14.91 36.30 6.77
N PHE A 244 13.77 36.94 6.52
CA PHE A 244 12.63 36.32 5.85
C PHE A 244 13.01 35.81 4.46
N VAL A 245 13.66 36.63 3.65
CA VAL A 245 14.10 36.26 2.29
C VAL A 245 15.11 35.13 2.32
N ILE A 246 16.03 35.13 3.28
CA ILE A 246 17.01 34.03 3.42
C ILE A 246 16.30 32.74 3.81
N VAL A 247 15.44 32.75 4.84
CA VAL A 247 14.75 31.53 5.31
C VAL A 247 13.77 31.01 4.25
N ALA A 248 12.90 31.87 3.73
CA ALA A 248 11.93 31.50 2.69
C ALA A 248 12.64 31.11 1.39
N GLY A 249 13.65 31.86 0.95
CA GLY A 249 14.42 31.56 -0.25
C GLY A 249 15.18 30.25 -0.14
N THR A 250 15.76 29.94 1.03
CA THR A 250 16.45 28.66 1.27
C THR A 250 15.47 27.49 1.25
N LEU A 251 14.30 27.63 1.87
CA LEU A 251 13.26 26.60 1.87
C LEU A 251 12.64 26.41 0.48
N LEU A 252 12.40 27.48 -0.27
CA LEU A 252 11.96 27.44 -1.66
C LEU A 252 13.00 26.81 -2.58
N LEU A 253 14.30 27.00 -2.31
CA LEU A 253 15.35 26.31 -3.07
C LEU A 253 15.40 24.82 -2.72
N ILE A 254 15.28 24.44 -1.44
CA ILE A 254 15.16 23.03 -1.01
C ILE A 254 13.98 22.36 -1.71
N LEU A 255 12.89 23.08 -1.95
CA LEU A 255 11.70 22.62 -2.67
C LEU A 255 11.93 22.35 -4.17
N HIS A 256 12.82 23.11 -4.82
CA HIS A 256 13.03 23.03 -6.27
C HIS A 256 14.30 22.26 -6.65
N VAL A 257 15.15 21.93 -5.68
CA VAL A 257 16.30 21.06 -5.89
C VAL A 257 15.85 19.63 -5.60
N PRO A 258 15.64 18.77 -6.62
CA PRO A 258 15.30 17.37 -6.37
C PRO A 258 16.39 16.78 -5.47
N LEU A 259 16.04 16.19 -4.33
CA LEU A 259 17.03 15.50 -3.50
C LEU A 259 17.22 14.10 -4.11
N PRO A 260 18.46 13.68 -4.42
CA PRO A 260 18.69 12.33 -4.90
C PRO A 260 18.27 11.36 -3.79
N ASN A 261 17.32 10.48 -4.11
CA ASN A 261 16.85 9.48 -3.17
C ASN A 261 17.99 8.46 -2.95
N PRO A 262 18.40 8.15 -1.72
CA PRO A 262 19.40 7.10 -1.48
C PRO A 262 18.99 5.75 -2.09
N ALA A 263 17.69 5.46 -2.16
CA ALA A 263 17.16 4.28 -2.82
C ALA A 263 17.41 4.26 -4.34
N THR A 264 17.66 5.42 -4.97
CA THR A 264 18.01 5.54 -6.39
C THR A 264 19.51 5.53 -6.64
N ARG A 265 20.34 5.25 -5.62
CA ARG A 265 21.78 5.04 -5.82
C ARG A 265 22.03 3.60 -6.25
N PRO A 266 22.75 3.37 -7.37
CA PRO A 266 22.98 2.03 -7.85
C PRO A 266 23.88 1.27 -6.88
N THR A 267 23.44 0.09 -6.46
CA THR A 267 24.17 -0.79 -5.55
C THR A 267 25.10 -1.76 -6.28
N ALA A 268 24.86 -2.00 -7.58
CA ALA A 268 25.55 -3.03 -8.37
C ALA A 268 25.66 -2.65 -9.87
N GLN A 269 25.96 -1.38 -10.19
CA GLN A 269 26.01 -0.90 -11.59
C GLN A 269 26.95 -1.73 -12.47
N ALA A 270 28.13 -2.11 -11.95
CA ALA A 270 29.10 -2.91 -12.70
C ALA A 270 28.57 -4.30 -13.10
N GLU A 271 27.68 -4.89 -12.30
CA GLU A 271 27.03 -6.16 -12.65
C GLU A 271 25.98 -5.96 -13.73
N VAL A 272 25.21 -4.87 -13.65
CA VAL A 272 24.25 -4.47 -14.69
C VAL A 272 24.96 -4.23 -16.02
N ASP A 273 26.07 -3.49 -16.01
CA ASP A 273 26.87 -3.20 -17.20
C ASP A 273 27.43 -4.48 -17.86
N ARG A 274 27.67 -5.53 -17.07
CA ARG A 274 28.10 -6.84 -17.56
C ARG A 274 26.94 -7.67 -18.12
N LEU A 275 25.78 -7.64 -17.46
CA LEU A 275 24.62 -8.48 -17.81
C LEU A 275 23.82 -7.92 -18.99
N ALA A 276 23.55 -6.62 -18.99
CA ALA A 276 22.63 -5.98 -19.94
C ALA A 276 23.01 -6.15 -21.42
N PRO A 277 24.28 -6.05 -21.85
CA PRO A 277 24.64 -6.16 -23.26
C PRO A 277 24.36 -7.54 -23.90
N GLY A 278 24.35 -8.61 -23.09
CA GLY A 278 24.05 -9.96 -23.55
C GLY A 278 22.56 -10.28 -23.62
N LEU A 279 21.70 -9.37 -23.17
CA LEU A 279 20.26 -9.57 -23.01
C LEU A 279 19.52 -8.70 -24.04
N GLN A 280 19.03 -9.32 -25.12
CA GLN A 280 18.17 -8.61 -26.06
C GLN A 280 16.71 -8.75 -25.62
N PRO A 281 16.02 -7.65 -25.28
CA PRO A 281 14.58 -7.72 -25.07
C PRO A 281 13.86 -8.00 -26.38
N ALA A 282 13.01 -9.02 -26.37
CA ALA A 282 12.06 -9.28 -27.43
C ALA A 282 10.79 -8.49 -27.13
N PHE A 283 10.57 -7.40 -27.85
CA PHE A 283 9.29 -6.70 -27.83
C PHE A 283 8.34 -7.40 -28.77
N THR A 284 7.27 -7.99 -28.24
CA THR A 284 6.42 -8.89 -29.04
C THR A 284 5.03 -8.32 -29.29
N LYS A 285 4.55 -7.35 -28.49
CA LYS A 285 3.13 -6.95 -28.50
C LYS A 285 2.88 -5.50 -28.08
N TYR A 286 1.70 -5.00 -28.47
CA TYR A 286 1.16 -3.71 -28.05
C TYR A 286 -0.24 -3.82 -27.47
N LYS A 287 -0.55 -2.90 -26.56
CA LYS A 287 -1.90 -2.64 -26.08
C LYS A 287 -2.20 -1.16 -26.22
N LEU A 288 -3.23 -0.85 -26.99
CA LEU A 288 -3.75 0.50 -27.19
C LEU A 288 -5.09 0.64 -26.49
N GLN A 289 -5.20 1.59 -25.58
CA GLN A 289 -6.45 1.90 -24.89
C GLN A 289 -6.88 3.33 -25.17
N PRO A 290 -8.10 3.59 -25.66
CA PRO A 290 -8.61 4.94 -25.75
C PRO A 290 -8.76 5.53 -24.34
N SER A 291 -8.14 6.68 -24.11
CA SER A 291 -8.23 7.44 -22.86
C SER A 291 -9.62 8.05 -22.72
N ARG A 292 -10.19 8.07 -21.50
CA ARG A 292 -11.51 8.66 -21.24
C ARG A 292 -11.46 10.19 -21.43
N GLY A 293 -12.08 10.72 -22.49
CA GLY A 293 -12.23 12.17 -22.71
C GLY A 293 -12.80 12.56 -24.09
N ALA A 294 -13.11 13.85 -24.26
CA ALA A 294 -13.66 14.41 -25.51
C ALA A 294 -12.65 14.49 -26.68
N GLN A 295 -11.36 14.21 -26.42
CA GLN A 295 -10.31 14.07 -27.44
C GLN A 295 -9.89 12.60 -27.51
N GLN A 296 -9.81 12.02 -28.71
CA GLN A 296 -9.28 10.67 -28.92
C GLN A 296 -7.77 10.64 -28.58
N ARG A 297 -7.46 10.36 -27.32
CA ARG A 297 -6.10 10.05 -26.87
C ARG A 297 -6.00 8.55 -26.72
N TYR A 298 -4.85 7.99 -27.09
CA TYR A 298 -4.58 6.56 -26.93
C TYR A 298 -3.43 6.40 -25.95
N ASP A 299 -3.60 5.48 -25.01
CA ASP A 299 -2.56 5.04 -24.09
C ASP A 299 -1.97 3.76 -24.68
N ALA A 300 -0.68 3.78 -25.01
CA ALA A 300 0.02 2.62 -25.56
C ALA A 300 0.97 2.00 -24.57
N TRP A 301 0.95 0.68 -24.56
CA TRP A 301 1.81 -0.15 -23.74
C TRP A 301 2.50 -1.16 -24.66
N VAL A 302 3.79 -1.38 -24.45
CA VAL A 302 4.59 -2.34 -25.23
C VAL A 302 5.02 -3.46 -24.33
N LYS A 303 4.74 -4.72 -24.69
CA LYS A 303 5.21 -5.86 -23.91
C LYS A 303 6.67 -6.16 -24.27
N GLY A 304 7.57 -5.99 -23.30
CA GLY A 304 8.97 -6.36 -23.41
C GLY A 304 9.23 -7.67 -22.67
N GLU A 305 9.64 -8.70 -23.39
CA GLU A 305 10.07 -9.97 -22.80
C GLU A 305 11.59 -10.04 -22.79
N MET A 306 12.17 -10.28 -21.62
CA MET A 306 13.60 -10.46 -21.43
C MET A 306 13.82 -11.80 -20.75
N HIS A 307 14.77 -12.59 -21.25
CA HIS A 307 15.11 -13.92 -20.76
C HIS A 307 16.60 -14.01 -20.49
N GLY A 308 17.03 -14.90 -19.58
CA GLY A 308 18.44 -15.22 -19.37
C GLY A 308 19.18 -14.36 -18.33
N PHE A 309 18.50 -13.48 -17.60
CA PHE A 309 19.08 -12.79 -16.43
C PHE A 309 18.97 -13.64 -15.15
N PRO A 310 19.84 -13.43 -14.14
CA PRO A 310 19.76 -14.17 -12.88
C PRO A 310 18.41 -13.94 -12.20
N ALA A 311 17.84 -14.98 -11.60
CA ALA A 311 16.46 -14.95 -11.13
C ALA A 311 16.21 -13.87 -10.07
N GLU A 312 17.20 -13.51 -9.27
CA GLU A 312 17.16 -12.46 -8.26
C GLU A 312 17.12 -11.02 -8.82
N TYR A 313 17.17 -10.83 -10.15
CA TYR A 313 17.01 -9.52 -10.78
C TYR A 313 15.60 -9.34 -11.32
N THR A 314 15.15 -8.09 -11.36
CA THR A 314 13.88 -7.73 -11.98
C THR A 314 14.09 -6.46 -12.81
N PRO A 315 13.91 -6.52 -14.14
CA PRO A 315 13.98 -5.33 -14.97
C PRO A 315 12.67 -4.54 -14.87
N HIS A 316 12.80 -3.22 -14.76
CA HIS A 316 11.69 -2.28 -14.89
C HIS A 316 11.97 -1.29 -16.02
N TRP A 317 10.98 -1.05 -16.88
CA TRP A 317 11.15 -0.33 -18.13
C TRP A 317 10.65 1.11 -18.00
N ARG A 318 11.58 2.05 -18.05
CA ARG A 318 11.30 3.48 -17.99
C ARG A 318 11.52 4.13 -19.35
N ARG A 319 10.43 4.49 -20.01
CA ARG A 319 10.43 5.22 -21.28
C ARG A 319 11.31 6.47 -21.19
N GLN A 320 12.24 6.63 -22.12
CA GLN A 320 12.96 7.90 -22.32
C GLN A 320 12.35 8.65 -23.50
N LYS A 321 12.17 7.94 -24.62
CA LYS A 321 11.66 8.49 -25.86
C LYS A 321 10.95 7.40 -26.66
N VAL A 322 9.79 7.72 -27.23
CA VAL A 322 9.11 6.88 -28.22
C VAL A 322 8.73 7.75 -29.40
N VAL A 323 9.08 7.30 -30.60
CA VAL A 323 8.78 7.95 -31.87
C VAL A 323 7.82 7.05 -32.62
N LEU A 324 6.65 7.58 -32.96
CA LEU A 324 5.65 6.95 -33.81
C LEU A 324 5.72 7.61 -35.18
N SER A 325 5.87 6.80 -36.23
CA SER A 325 5.99 7.29 -37.61
C SER A 325 4.97 6.61 -38.50
N HIS A 326 4.20 7.41 -39.25
CA HIS A 326 3.19 6.94 -40.20
C HIS A 326 3.32 7.77 -41.49
N GLY A 327 3.85 7.17 -42.56
CA GLY A 327 4.21 7.93 -43.77
C GLY A 327 5.23 9.03 -43.47
N SER A 328 4.86 10.29 -43.73
CA SER A 328 5.67 11.47 -43.42
C SER A 328 5.41 12.07 -42.03
N ASP A 329 4.36 11.63 -41.35
CA ASP A 329 3.95 12.18 -40.07
C ASP A 329 4.71 11.48 -38.93
N VAL A 330 5.24 12.27 -38.00
CA VAL A 330 6.03 11.78 -36.86
C VAL A 330 5.52 12.39 -35.56
N ILE A 331 5.22 11.53 -34.58
CA ILE A 331 4.85 11.92 -33.22
C ILE A 331 5.93 11.41 -32.28
N THR A 332 6.55 12.34 -31.55
CA THR A 332 7.53 12.01 -30.53
C THR A 332 6.92 12.24 -29.16
N THR A 333 7.09 11.26 -28.29
CA THR A 333 6.81 11.39 -26.86
C THR A 333 8.10 11.15 -26.09
N THR A 334 8.35 11.98 -25.09
CA THR A 334 9.50 11.85 -24.19
C THR A 334 8.98 11.84 -22.77
N ARG A 335 9.53 10.97 -21.93
CA ARG A 335 9.31 10.99 -20.49
C ARG A 335 10.67 11.06 -19.83
N SER A 336 10.84 11.95 -18.87
CA SER A 336 12.08 12.04 -18.11
C SER A 336 11.75 11.84 -16.65
N GLU A 337 11.67 10.57 -16.28
CA GLU A 337 11.65 10.17 -14.88
C GLU A 337 13.08 9.94 -14.41
N ALA A 338 13.37 10.16 -13.14
CA ALA A 338 14.71 9.91 -12.60
C ALA A 338 15.01 8.39 -12.56
N PRO A 339 16.29 7.96 -12.69
CA PRO A 339 16.67 6.56 -12.46
C PRO A 339 16.20 6.06 -11.08
N GLY A 340 15.67 4.83 -11.03
CA GLY A 340 15.19 4.21 -9.79
C GLY A 340 13.89 4.81 -9.25
N PHE A 341 13.18 5.64 -10.01
CA PHE A 341 11.91 6.24 -9.58
C PHE A 341 10.89 5.19 -9.13
N ASP A 342 10.81 4.05 -9.81
CA ASP A 342 9.87 2.99 -9.47
C ASP A 342 10.25 2.21 -8.21
N THR A 343 11.55 2.15 -7.86
CA THR A 343 11.95 1.68 -6.51
C THR A 343 11.43 2.57 -5.39
N ALA A 344 11.18 3.85 -5.68
CA ALA A 344 10.74 4.84 -4.72
C ALA A 344 9.21 5.04 -4.69
N PHE A 345 8.48 4.75 -5.77
CA PHE A 345 7.06 5.13 -5.87
C PHE A 345 6.08 4.03 -6.29
N HIS A 346 6.52 2.97 -6.97
CA HIS A 346 5.61 1.94 -7.50
C HIS A 346 6.00 0.54 -7.04
N PRO A 347 5.67 0.19 -5.79
CA PRO A 347 6.38 -0.91 -5.16
C PRO A 347 6.03 -2.30 -5.72
N TRP A 348 4.85 -2.56 -6.34
CA TRP A 348 4.47 -3.94 -6.74
C TRP A 348 3.47 -4.03 -7.90
N GLN A 349 3.26 -2.97 -8.68
CA GLN A 349 2.27 -3.01 -9.76
C GLN A 349 2.71 -3.86 -10.97
N ASP A 350 3.97 -4.27 -11.02
CA ASP A 350 4.53 -5.05 -12.13
C ASP A 350 4.85 -6.51 -11.79
N ILE A 351 4.43 -7.36 -12.70
CA ILE A 351 4.38 -8.83 -12.58
C ILE A 351 5.75 -9.50 -12.69
N SER A 352 6.81 -8.75 -13.00
CA SER A 352 8.17 -9.26 -13.11
C SER A 352 8.79 -9.65 -11.76
N VAL A 353 8.21 -9.18 -10.65
CA VAL A 353 8.74 -9.40 -9.30
C VAL A 353 8.59 -10.84 -8.81
N GLN A 354 7.52 -11.54 -9.16
CA GLN A 354 7.27 -12.86 -8.58
C GLN A 354 8.25 -13.94 -9.01
N GLY A 355 8.77 -13.89 -10.24
CA GLY A 355 9.84 -14.78 -10.65
C GLY A 355 11.06 -14.64 -9.74
N ALA A 356 11.42 -13.39 -9.41
CA ALA A 356 12.48 -13.12 -8.47
C ALA A 356 12.15 -13.51 -7.04
N LEU A 357 10.94 -13.27 -6.55
CA LEU A 357 10.56 -13.73 -5.20
C LEU A 357 10.58 -15.26 -5.11
N SER A 358 10.15 -15.97 -6.15
CA SER A 358 10.13 -17.45 -6.20
C SER A 358 11.50 -18.09 -6.13
N SER A 359 12.55 -17.42 -6.60
CA SER A 359 13.92 -17.96 -6.60
C SER A 359 14.51 -18.13 -5.20
N PHE A 360 13.97 -17.43 -4.19
CA PHE A 360 14.40 -17.53 -2.78
C PHE A 360 13.79 -18.71 -2.02
N PHE A 361 12.95 -19.51 -2.67
CA PHE A 361 12.26 -20.65 -2.08
C PHE A 361 12.59 -21.93 -2.87
N PRO A 362 12.45 -23.11 -2.25
CA PRO A 362 12.55 -24.37 -2.96
C PRO A 362 11.65 -24.40 -4.20
N LYS A 363 12.12 -24.97 -5.31
CA LYS A 363 11.42 -24.94 -6.62
C LYS A 363 10.03 -25.59 -6.59
N ASP A 364 9.79 -26.45 -5.62
CA ASP A 364 8.55 -27.16 -5.32
C ASP A 364 7.55 -26.33 -4.47
N THR A 365 7.90 -25.10 -4.12
CA THR A 365 7.07 -24.22 -3.27
C THR A 365 5.96 -23.55 -4.07
N LEU A 366 4.71 -23.82 -3.70
CA LEU A 366 3.51 -23.23 -4.27
C LEU A 366 3.25 -21.83 -3.70
N TRP A 367 2.98 -20.87 -4.59
CA TRP A 367 2.69 -19.49 -4.22
C TRP A 367 1.18 -19.23 -4.13
N ARG A 368 0.67 -18.92 -2.94
CA ARG A 368 -0.68 -18.37 -2.76
C ARG A 368 -0.65 -16.85 -2.81
N ALA A 369 -0.95 -16.33 -3.99
CA ALA A 369 -1.28 -14.93 -4.23
C ALA A 369 -2.77 -14.82 -4.61
N GLY A 370 -3.48 -13.80 -4.11
CA GLY A 370 -4.82 -13.51 -4.60
C GLY A 370 -4.82 -12.90 -6.01
N PRO A 371 -5.95 -12.99 -6.73
CA PRO A 371 -6.01 -12.60 -8.13
C PRO A 371 -6.32 -11.10 -8.23
N ARG A 372 -5.31 -10.24 -8.38
CA ARG A 372 -5.54 -8.85 -8.85
C ARG A 372 -4.38 -8.36 -9.72
N TRP A 373 -4.75 -7.74 -10.84
CA TRP A 373 -3.92 -7.10 -11.89
C TRP A 373 -2.89 -8.06 -12.53
N GLY A 374 -3.26 -8.82 -13.56
CA GLY A 374 -3.18 -8.29 -14.92
C GLY A 374 -1.74 -7.96 -15.32
N ILE A 375 -0.83 -8.94 -15.25
CA ILE A 375 -0.28 -9.59 -16.45
C ILE A 375 0.45 -8.73 -17.50
N ASP A 376 0.60 -7.42 -17.34
CA ASP A 376 1.23 -6.62 -18.38
C ASP A 376 2.71 -6.46 -18.03
N ARG A 377 3.56 -7.37 -18.56
CA ARG A 377 5.03 -7.19 -18.67
C ARG A 377 5.33 -6.06 -19.68
N GLY A 378 4.68 -4.93 -19.49
CA GLY A 378 4.59 -3.83 -20.43
C GLY A 378 5.49 -2.69 -20.02
N ALA A 379 6.39 -2.26 -20.90
CA ALA A 379 6.92 -0.91 -20.85
C ALA A 379 5.81 0.07 -21.26
N ASP A 380 5.63 1.16 -20.51
CA ASP A 380 4.78 2.28 -20.92
C ASP A 380 5.35 2.89 -22.22
N ALA A 381 4.61 2.81 -23.34
CA ALA A 381 4.98 3.48 -24.58
C ALA A 381 4.56 4.95 -24.57
N GLY A 382 3.65 5.32 -23.65
CA GLY A 382 3.14 6.66 -23.46
C GLY A 382 1.69 6.86 -23.87
N ARG A 383 1.14 7.98 -23.42
CA ARG A 383 -0.09 8.54 -23.97
C ARG A 383 0.23 9.38 -25.19
N PHE A 384 -0.46 9.14 -26.28
CA PHE A 384 -0.32 9.91 -27.49
C PHE A 384 -1.66 10.37 -28.04
N ARG A 385 -1.63 11.53 -28.69
CA ARG A 385 -2.76 12.04 -29.46
C ARG A 385 -2.52 11.68 -30.91
N VAL A 386 -3.29 10.71 -31.40
CA VAL A 386 -3.22 10.30 -32.80
C VAL A 386 -3.98 11.32 -33.67
N PRO A 387 -3.46 11.74 -34.83
CA PRO A 387 -4.19 12.57 -35.77
C PRO A 387 -5.35 11.78 -36.40
N ASP A 388 -6.46 12.45 -36.70
CA ASP A 388 -7.62 11.79 -37.32
C ASP A 388 -7.29 11.10 -38.65
N SER A 389 -6.23 11.54 -39.36
CA SER A 389 -5.73 10.90 -40.58
C SER A 389 -5.27 9.45 -40.37
N TRP A 390 -4.57 9.16 -39.27
CA TRP A 390 -4.07 7.82 -38.98
C TRP A 390 -5.21 6.87 -38.60
N THR A 391 -6.33 7.38 -38.07
CA THR A 391 -7.51 6.54 -37.79
C THR A 391 -8.24 6.09 -39.06
N ARG A 392 -8.05 6.83 -40.17
CA ARG A 392 -8.67 6.50 -41.47
C ARG A 392 -7.78 5.60 -42.32
N ASP A 393 -6.47 5.72 -42.17
CA ASP A 393 -5.48 4.90 -42.87
C ASP A 393 -5.04 3.72 -41.99
N ARG A 394 -5.35 2.50 -42.44
CA ARG A 394 -5.08 1.26 -41.68
C ARG A 394 -3.65 0.74 -41.83
N SER A 395 -2.76 1.50 -42.46
CA SER A 395 -1.37 1.07 -42.61
C SER A 395 -0.62 1.03 -41.26
N PRO A 396 0.33 0.09 -41.11
CA PRO A 396 1.09 -0.05 -39.87
C PRO A 396 1.94 1.18 -39.57
N ILE A 397 1.90 1.61 -38.31
CA ILE A 397 2.70 2.69 -37.72
C ILE A 397 4.03 2.09 -37.26
N SER A 398 5.15 2.68 -37.69
CA SER A 398 6.47 2.31 -37.18
C SER A 398 6.67 2.91 -35.79
N VAL A 399 7.23 2.13 -34.87
CA VAL A 399 7.49 2.55 -33.49
C VAL A 399 8.97 2.38 -33.20
N GLU A 400 9.65 3.48 -32.91
CA GLU A 400 11.03 3.46 -32.41
C GLU A 400 11.03 3.87 -30.95
N GLY A 401 11.78 3.15 -30.11
CA GLY A 401 11.81 3.38 -28.68
C GLY A 401 13.22 3.46 -28.14
N ALA A 402 13.42 4.40 -27.21
CA ALA A 402 14.55 4.45 -26.30
C ALA A 402 14.01 4.30 -24.87
N TYR A 403 14.44 3.25 -24.19
CA TYR A 403 14.01 2.89 -22.85
C TYR A 403 15.23 2.74 -21.94
N ALA A 404 15.12 3.32 -20.74
CA ALA A 404 16.01 2.99 -19.64
C ALA A 404 15.45 1.75 -18.93
N ILE A 405 16.30 0.79 -18.64
CA ILE A 405 15.95 -0.41 -17.88
C ILE A 405 16.54 -0.24 -16.50
N ASP A 406 15.70 0.00 -15.50
CA ASP A 406 16.09 0.09 -14.11
C ASP A 406 16.08 -1.34 -13.53
N TRP A 407 17.25 -1.81 -13.13
CA TRP A 407 17.45 -3.16 -12.61
C TRP A 407 17.28 -3.19 -11.10
N LEU A 408 16.38 -4.03 -10.63
CA LEU A 408 16.16 -4.28 -9.20
C LEU A 408 16.83 -5.58 -8.83
N LYS A 409 17.59 -5.58 -7.74
CA LYS A 409 18.15 -6.79 -7.14
C LYS A 409 17.37 -7.14 -5.88
N TRP A 410 16.99 -8.40 -5.78
CA TRP A 410 16.35 -8.97 -4.62
C TRP A 410 17.36 -9.73 -3.78
N GLU A 411 17.22 -9.61 -2.47
CA GLU A 411 18.06 -10.33 -1.52
C GLU A 411 17.20 -10.83 -0.35
N LYS A 412 17.55 -11.99 0.20
CA LYS A 412 16.89 -12.52 1.39
C LYS A 412 17.49 -11.87 2.63
N GLU A 413 16.80 -10.87 3.16
CA GLU A 413 17.23 -10.11 4.34
C GLU A 413 17.00 -10.90 5.63
N ALA A 414 15.85 -11.57 5.76
CA ALA A 414 15.54 -12.35 6.95
C ALA A 414 14.80 -13.65 6.66
N ASP A 415 15.06 -14.65 7.50
CA ASP A 415 14.33 -15.92 7.54
C ASP A 415 14.31 -16.45 8.97
N LEU A 416 13.21 -16.21 9.67
CA LEU A 416 13.06 -16.55 11.08
C LEU A 416 11.73 -17.28 11.32
N PRO A 417 11.64 -18.11 12.37
CA PRO A 417 10.37 -18.71 12.77
C PRO A 417 9.34 -17.63 13.07
N ALA A 418 8.11 -17.79 12.58
CA ALA A 418 6.98 -16.94 12.93
C ALA A 418 6.47 -17.32 14.33
N VAL A 419 7.30 -17.09 15.34
CA VAL A 419 7.05 -17.36 16.76
C VAL A 419 7.49 -16.14 17.55
N ALA A 420 6.70 -15.74 18.55
CA ALA A 420 7.03 -14.63 19.43
C ALA A 420 8.42 -14.82 20.06
N GLY A 421 9.23 -13.77 20.06
CA GLY A 421 10.61 -13.78 20.55
C GLY A 421 11.67 -14.15 19.49
N SER A 422 11.27 -14.61 18.30
CA SER A 422 12.22 -14.87 17.21
C SER A 422 12.90 -13.57 16.76
N THR A 423 14.23 -13.57 16.73
CA THR A 423 15.03 -12.40 16.31
C THR A 423 16.08 -12.76 15.27
N LEU A 424 16.29 -11.88 14.31
CA LEU A 424 17.41 -11.95 13.36
C LEU A 424 18.07 -10.58 13.27
N THR A 425 19.40 -10.53 13.27
CA THR A 425 20.17 -9.28 13.12
C THR A 425 21.08 -9.39 11.92
N THR A 426 20.98 -8.43 11.01
CA THR A 426 21.88 -8.21 9.87
C THR A 426 22.72 -6.94 10.11
N ALA A 427 23.63 -6.62 9.20
CA ALA A 427 24.43 -5.40 9.31
C ALA A 427 23.56 -4.13 9.34
N GLY A 428 22.46 -4.10 8.57
CA GLY A 428 21.62 -2.92 8.39
C GLY A 428 20.31 -2.94 9.16
N THR A 429 19.84 -4.11 9.61
CA THR A 429 18.54 -4.27 10.24
C THR A 429 18.55 -5.29 11.39
N ARG A 430 17.59 -5.18 12.29
CA ARG A 430 17.26 -6.16 13.32
C ARG A 430 15.77 -6.40 13.29
N TRP A 431 15.39 -7.61 12.96
CA TRP A 431 14.01 -8.08 12.91
C TRP A 431 13.68 -8.85 14.18
N THR A 432 12.50 -8.61 14.73
CA THR A 432 12.02 -9.31 15.93
C THR A 432 10.52 -9.55 15.83
N VAL A 433 10.07 -10.79 15.97
CA VAL A 433 8.66 -11.13 16.07
C VAL A 433 8.21 -10.90 17.50
N LEU A 434 7.30 -9.95 17.70
CA LEU A 434 6.77 -9.62 19.03
C LEU A 434 5.58 -10.51 19.38
N ALA A 435 4.68 -10.72 18.43
CA ALA A 435 3.46 -11.51 18.62
C ALA A 435 3.03 -12.16 17.31
N VAL A 436 2.34 -13.29 17.42
CA VAL A 436 1.63 -13.96 16.32
C VAL A 436 0.20 -14.17 16.81
N ASP A 437 -0.74 -13.56 16.11
CA ASP A 437 -2.15 -13.54 16.43
C ASP A 437 -2.92 -14.34 15.36
N ASP A 438 -3.63 -15.38 15.82
CA ASP A 438 -4.47 -16.20 14.96
C ASP A 438 -5.87 -15.60 14.85
N HIS A 439 -6.44 -15.72 13.66
CA HIS A 439 -7.79 -15.24 13.37
C HIS A 439 -8.01 -13.77 13.75
N ARG A 440 -7.00 -12.92 13.56
CA ARG A 440 -7.09 -11.48 13.79
C ARG A 440 -6.61 -10.68 12.60
N SER A 441 -7.29 -9.56 12.34
CA SER A 441 -6.94 -8.58 11.33
C SER A 441 -5.64 -7.83 11.67
N SER A 442 -5.11 -7.07 10.72
CA SER A 442 -4.02 -6.11 10.97
C SER A 442 -4.39 -5.05 12.00
N TRP A 443 -5.69 -4.82 12.21
CA TRP A 443 -6.25 -3.93 13.22
C TRP A 443 -6.56 -4.67 14.54
N GLY A 444 -6.41 -5.99 14.58
CA GLY A 444 -6.67 -6.81 15.78
C GLY A 444 -8.11 -7.30 15.92
N ASP A 445 -8.98 -7.00 14.95
CA ASP A 445 -10.37 -7.48 14.92
C ASP A 445 -10.40 -8.99 14.66
N PRO A 446 -11.33 -9.74 15.27
CA PRO A 446 -11.51 -11.16 14.95
C PRO A 446 -11.80 -11.35 13.45
N THR A 447 -10.94 -12.08 12.74
CA THR A 447 -11.10 -12.39 11.32
C THR A 447 -10.66 -13.82 11.05
N SER A 448 -11.61 -14.71 10.78
CA SER A 448 -11.34 -16.12 10.53
C SER A 448 -10.32 -16.32 9.40
N GLY A 449 -9.46 -17.32 9.59
CA GLY A 449 -8.42 -17.69 8.64
C GLY A 449 -7.22 -16.77 8.47
N MET A 450 -7.10 -15.71 9.25
CA MET A 450 -5.97 -14.78 9.15
C MET A 450 -4.83 -15.14 10.10
N VAL A 451 -3.58 -15.00 9.65
CA VAL A 451 -2.39 -14.95 10.52
C VAL A 451 -1.92 -13.51 10.57
N SER A 452 -1.79 -12.94 11.75
CA SER A 452 -1.20 -11.62 11.94
C SER A 452 0.09 -11.72 12.72
N VAL A 453 1.18 -11.18 12.18
CA VAL A 453 2.48 -11.14 12.85
C VAL A 453 2.81 -9.69 13.19
N THR A 454 3.04 -9.42 14.47
CA THR A 454 3.53 -8.13 14.96
C THR A 454 5.05 -8.15 14.96
N LEU A 455 5.65 -7.23 14.22
CA LEU A 455 7.09 -7.16 13.97
C LEU A 455 7.67 -5.89 14.57
N ARG A 456 8.86 -6.02 15.14
CA ARG A 456 9.74 -4.92 15.47
C ARG A 456 10.91 -4.92 14.48
N LEU A 457 11.07 -3.79 13.80
CA LEU A 457 12.19 -3.51 12.94
C LEU A 457 13.04 -2.41 13.57
N GLU A 458 14.28 -2.75 13.91
CA GLU A 458 15.32 -1.75 14.12
C GLU A 458 16.16 -1.65 12.86
N HIS A 459 16.38 -0.46 12.34
CA HIS A 459 17.14 -0.30 11.11
C HIS A 459 17.90 1.01 11.09
N ARG A 460 18.95 1.03 10.27
CA ARG A 460 19.68 2.25 10.00
C ARG A 460 18.82 3.19 9.17
N ALA A 461 18.48 4.35 9.72
CA ALA A 461 17.94 5.44 8.93
C ALA A 461 19.09 6.03 8.10
N GLN A 462 19.08 5.79 6.78
CA GLN A 462 20.22 6.10 5.92
C GLN A 462 20.48 7.62 5.79
N GLY A 463 21.40 8.17 6.59
CA GLY A 463 22.20 9.37 6.31
C GLY A 463 21.48 10.71 6.13
N LEU A 464 22.27 11.77 5.92
CA LEU A 464 21.84 13.16 5.65
C LEU A 464 20.97 13.35 4.37
N SER A 465 20.74 12.26 3.63
CA SER A 465 20.14 12.23 2.31
C SER A 465 18.79 11.50 2.25
N ALA A 466 18.35 10.77 3.29
CA ALA A 466 17.07 10.06 3.24
C ALA A 466 15.89 11.03 3.44
N PRO A 467 15.00 11.21 2.45
CA PRO A 467 13.69 11.80 2.70
C PRO A 467 12.87 10.86 3.62
N PRO A 468 11.75 11.33 4.20
CA PRO A 468 10.94 10.59 5.17
C PRO A 468 10.14 9.41 4.56
N TRP A 469 10.66 8.77 3.51
CA TRP A 469 9.99 7.66 2.84
C TRP A 469 9.82 6.47 3.77
N ASP A 470 8.73 5.75 3.51
CA ASP A 470 8.31 4.64 4.32
C ASP A 470 9.16 3.42 3.97
N TRP A 471 10.08 3.05 4.87
CA TRP A 471 10.86 1.80 4.91
C TRP A 471 10.05 0.55 4.51
N THR A 472 8.72 0.57 4.66
CA THR A 472 7.77 -0.44 4.16
C THR A 472 8.03 -0.77 2.69
N GLN A 473 8.50 0.20 1.90
CA GLN A 473 8.75 0.02 0.48
C GLN A 473 10.01 -0.79 0.16
N GLU A 474 11.01 -0.90 1.06
CA GLU A 474 12.25 -1.65 0.79
C GLU A 474 12.13 -3.16 1.10
N PHE A 475 11.19 -3.55 1.98
CA PHE A 475 11.10 -4.90 2.54
C PHE A 475 9.77 -5.59 2.22
N VAL A 476 9.84 -6.89 1.94
CA VAL A 476 8.70 -7.77 1.64
C VAL A 476 8.63 -8.87 2.67
N PRO A 477 7.77 -8.74 3.68
CA PRO A 477 7.47 -9.84 4.56
C PRO A 477 6.54 -10.83 3.83
N VAL A 478 6.99 -12.07 3.66
CA VAL A 478 6.18 -13.19 3.19
C VAL A 478 6.15 -14.29 4.24
N LEU A 479 5.03 -15.00 4.32
CA LEU A 479 4.86 -16.12 5.25
C LEU A 479 5.10 -17.42 4.49
N HIS A 480 6.01 -18.25 4.98
CA HIS A 480 6.43 -19.48 4.34
C HIS A 480 6.12 -20.68 5.26
N ALA A 481 5.39 -21.64 4.73
CA ALA A 481 5.11 -22.93 5.36
C ALA A 481 5.94 -24.02 4.65
N PRO A 482 7.22 -24.22 5.05
CA PRO A 482 8.13 -25.14 4.35
C PRO A 482 7.62 -26.58 4.35
N HIS A 483 7.01 -27.02 5.44
CA HIS A 483 6.46 -28.37 5.59
C HIS A 483 5.28 -28.68 4.64
N LEU A 484 4.67 -27.65 4.04
CA LEU A 484 3.60 -27.79 3.06
C LEU A 484 4.04 -27.40 1.65
N GLY A 485 5.27 -26.88 1.50
CA GLY A 485 5.73 -26.24 0.29
C GLY A 485 4.84 -25.06 -0.11
N LEU A 486 4.48 -24.16 0.81
CA LEU A 486 3.58 -23.04 0.54
C LEU A 486 4.15 -21.69 0.96
N VAL A 487 3.98 -20.67 0.12
CA VAL A 487 4.28 -19.26 0.43
C VAL A 487 3.03 -18.41 0.29
N PHE A 488 2.78 -17.56 1.28
CA PHE A 488 1.72 -16.57 1.29
C PHE A 488 2.33 -15.17 1.14
N SER A 489 1.98 -14.48 0.05
CA SER A 489 2.46 -13.11 -0.24
C SER A 489 1.36 -12.04 -0.10
N ASP A 490 0.19 -12.43 0.40
CA ASP A 490 -1.04 -11.63 0.36
C ASP A 490 -1.10 -10.45 1.34
N ALA A 491 -0.20 -10.37 2.32
CA ALA A 491 -0.27 -9.38 3.39
C ALA A 491 0.01 -7.93 2.97
N TRP A 492 0.45 -7.71 1.73
CA TRP A 492 0.86 -6.41 1.22
C TRP A 492 -0.09 -5.84 0.16
N LYS A 493 -1.27 -6.45 -0.01
CA LYS A 493 -2.31 -6.01 -0.95
C LYS A 493 -2.93 -4.68 -0.54
N GLY A 494 -2.22 -3.57 -0.75
CA GLY A 494 -2.82 -2.25 -0.82
C GLY A 494 -3.71 -2.19 -2.05
N ASP A 495 -5.02 -2.18 -1.87
CA ASP A 495 -5.93 -1.92 -2.98
C ASP A 495 -5.59 -0.56 -3.59
N GLY A 496 -5.35 -0.50 -4.91
CA GLY A 496 -4.92 0.70 -5.61
C GLY A 496 -5.87 1.92 -5.51
N ALA A 497 -6.97 1.80 -4.77
CA ALA A 497 -7.84 2.91 -4.41
C ALA A 497 -7.42 3.60 -3.09
N GLN A 498 -6.87 2.87 -2.12
CA GLN A 498 -6.33 3.41 -0.87
C GLN A 498 -5.44 2.34 -0.19
N PRO A 499 -4.35 2.73 0.50
CA PRO A 499 -3.52 1.81 1.27
C PRO A 499 -4.25 1.35 2.55
N GLN A 500 -5.41 0.71 2.42
CA GLN A 500 -6.26 0.24 3.53
C GLN A 500 -5.74 -1.04 4.19
N ASN A 501 -4.86 -1.79 3.49
CA ASN A 501 -4.00 -2.80 4.09
C ASN A 501 -2.58 -2.28 4.31
N ALA A 502 -2.40 -0.95 4.43
CA ALA A 502 -1.16 -0.41 4.97
C ALA A 502 -0.89 -1.14 6.28
N GLN A 503 0.26 -1.79 6.37
CA GLN A 503 0.80 -2.28 7.63
C GLN A 503 0.63 -1.14 8.64
N PRO A 504 -0.28 -1.22 9.63
CA PRO A 504 -0.44 -0.11 10.53
C PRO A 504 0.91 0.04 11.22
N GLN A 505 1.58 1.16 10.96
CA GLN A 505 2.74 1.52 11.72
C GLN A 505 2.23 1.82 13.12
N ILE A 506 2.37 0.83 14.00
CA ILE A 506 1.89 0.86 15.37
C ILE A 506 2.69 1.93 16.10
N GLY A 507 4.02 1.91 16.02
CA GLY A 507 4.86 2.91 16.69
C GLY A 507 6.22 3.13 16.04
N VAL A 508 6.80 4.31 16.28
CA VAL A 508 8.17 4.68 15.88
C VAL A 508 8.89 5.36 17.03
N ARG A 509 10.18 5.07 17.16
CA ARG A 509 11.12 5.73 18.09
C ARG A 509 12.38 6.15 17.36
N ALA A 510 13.05 7.15 17.93
CA ALA A 510 14.36 7.63 17.49
C ALA A 510 14.42 8.10 16.03
N GLU A 511 13.33 8.68 15.49
CA GLU A 511 13.26 9.18 14.10
C GLU A 511 14.38 10.16 13.72
N SER A 512 14.91 10.91 14.69
CA SER A 512 15.98 11.88 14.48
C SER A 512 17.40 11.30 14.58
N SER A 513 17.52 10.04 14.99
CA SER A 513 18.78 9.33 15.22
C SER A 513 19.14 8.45 14.02
N ALA A 514 20.38 7.96 13.98
CA ALA A 514 20.89 7.12 12.89
C ALA A 514 20.32 5.69 12.93
N TRP A 515 19.82 5.24 14.08
CA TRP A 515 19.19 3.94 14.29
C TRP A 515 17.75 4.13 14.76
N GLN A 516 16.77 3.69 13.95
CA GLN A 516 15.35 3.85 14.24
C GLN A 516 14.74 2.52 14.68
N ARG A 517 13.71 2.59 15.54
CA ARG A 517 12.91 1.43 15.94
C ARG A 517 11.47 1.63 15.50
N ARG A 518 10.88 0.62 14.88
CA ARG A 518 9.49 0.62 14.41
C ARG A 518 8.79 -0.66 14.83
N ILE A 519 7.52 -0.55 15.17
CA ILE A 519 6.62 -1.69 15.36
C ILE A 519 5.48 -1.57 14.34
N PHE A 520 5.16 -2.67 13.69
CA PHE A 520 4.08 -2.77 12.72
C PHE A 520 3.51 -4.17 12.71
N ARG A 521 2.30 -4.32 12.15
CA ARG A 521 1.62 -5.60 12.04
C ARG A 521 1.38 -5.93 10.57
N VAL A 522 1.64 -7.19 10.23
CA VAL A 522 1.49 -7.74 8.88
C VAL A 522 0.54 -8.92 8.96
N SER A 523 -0.43 -8.99 8.05
CA SER A 523 -1.53 -9.97 8.16
C SER A 523 -1.77 -10.70 6.85
N TRP A 524 -1.74 -12.02 6.89
CA TRP A 524 -1.96 -12.89 5.74
C TRP A 524 -3.35 -13.52 5.81
N PRO A 525 -4.30 -13.11 4.93
CA PRO A 525 -5.61 -13.74 4.87
C PRO A 525 -5.51 -15.17 4.37
N LYS A 526 -6.44 -16.03 4.81
CA LYS A 526 -6.54 -17.46 4.40
C LYS A 526 -5.31 -18.33 4.75
N ALA A 527 -4.39 -17.85 5.58
CA ALA A 527 -3.23 -18.62 6.02
C ALA A 527 -3.60 -19.71 7.04
N LEU A 528 -4.46 -19.37 8.02
CA LEU A 528 -4.98 -20.27 9.06
C LEU A 528 -6.48 -20.50 8.92
N ALA A 529 -7.04 -20.51 7.69
CA ALA A 529 -8.48 -20.81 7.56
C ALA A 529 -8.78 -22.07 8.40
N PRO A 530 -9.97 -22.22 9.01
CA PRO A 530 -10.33 -23.44 9.76
C PRO A 530 -10.07 -24.73 8.94
N LEU A 531 -9.94 -24.52 7.63
CA LEU A 531 -9.86 -25.37 6.46
C LEU A 531 -8.68 -24.99 5.53
N GLY A 532 -7.75 -24.18 6.04
CA GLY A 532 -6.52 -23.77 5.40
C GLY A 532 -5.47 -24.88 5.44
N PRO A 533 -4.43 -24.81 4.60
CA PRO A 533 -3.43 -25.87 4.53
C PRO A 533 -2.57 -25.94 5.80
N VAL A 534 -2.49 -24.85 6.58
CA VAL A 534 -1.78 -24.77 7.86
C VAL A 534 -2.82 -24.94 8.98
N GLN A 535 -2.69 -26.02 9.76
CA GLN A 535 -3.49 -26.20 10.96
C GLN A 535 -2.89 -25.41 12.12
N LYS A 536 -3.68 -25.12 13.16
CA LYS A 536 -3.19 -24.45 14.39
C LYS A 536 -1.98 -25.14 15.02
N ALA A 537 -1.92 -26.48 14.96
CA ALA A 537 -0.79 -27.26 15.45
C ALA A 537 0.52 -27.00 14.65
N ASP A 538 0.42 -26.43 13.45
CA ASP A 538 1.54 -26.16 12.55
C ASP A 538 1.99 -24.69 12.55
N GLU A 539 1.39 -23.82 13.37
CA GLU A 539 1.77 -22.41 13.51
C GLU A 539 3.26 -22.25 13.86
N GLY A 540 3.77 -23.10 14.76
CA GLY A 540 5.18 -23.11 15.14
C GLY A 540 6.15 -23.53 14.01
N LYS A 541 5.62 -24.06 12.89
CA LYS A 541 6.39 -24.45 11.70
C LYS A 541 6.36 -23.38 10.61
N LEU A 542 5.64 -22.28 10.83
CA LEU A 542 5.63 -21.13 9.92
C LEU A 542 6.94 -20.35 10.06
N ARG A 543 7.41 -19.83 8.93
CA ARG A 543 8.60 -19.00 8.83
C ARG A 543 8.23 -17.67 8.22
N LEU A 544 8.67 -16.59 8.84
CA LEU A 544 8.64 -15.26 8.26
C LEU A 544 9.92 -15.09 7.43
N VAL A 545 9.75 -14.93 6.13
CA VAL A 545 10.85 -14.58 5.21
C VAL A 545 10.68 -13.13 4.81
N VAL A 546 11.72 -12.32 5.01
CA VAL A 546 11.75 -10.93 4.59
C VAL A 546 12.72 -10.80 3.42
N LEU A 547 12.20 -10.37 2.28
CA LEU A 547 12.99 -10.09 1.09
C LEU A 547 13.23 -8.58 1.01
N ARG A 548 14.45 -8.17 0.67
CA ARG A 548 14.82 -6.78 0.47
C ARG A 548 15.02 -6.52 -1.01
N ARG A 549 14.58 -5.35 -1.47
CA ARG A 549 14.91 -4.86 -2.80
C ARG A 549 15.93 -3.74 -2.73
N SER A 550 16.81 -3.70 -3.71
CA SER A 550 17.75 -2.60 -3.92
C SER A 550 17.85 -2.27 -5.40
N TYR A 551 17.98 -0.99 -5.72
CA TYR A 551 18.26 -0.55 -7.08
C TYR A 551 19.70 -0.95 -7.45
N ALA A 552 19.86 -1.85 -8.41
CA ALA A 552 21.14 -2.36 -8.86
C ALA A 552 21.84 -1.36 -9.79
N GLY A 553 21.10 -0.80 -10.74
CA GLY A 553 21.62 0.13 -11.75
C GLY A 553 20.66 0.32 -12.91
N THR A 554 21.00 1.20 -13.84
CA THR A 554 20.23 1.40 -15.09
C THR A 554 21.07 0.95 -16.28
N SER A 555 20.45 0.30 -17.26
CA SER A 555 20.99 0.14 -18.60
C SER A 555 20.09 0.84 -19.62
N MET A 556 20.59 1.03 -20.85
CA MET A 556 19.80 1.63 -21.93
C MET A 556 19.49 0.58 -23.00
N TRP A 557 18.29 0.66 -23.55
CA TRP A 557 17.91 -0.06 -24.76
C TRP A 557 17.34 0.94 -25.77
N GLU A 558 17.83 0.84 -27.00
CA GLU A 558 17.34 1.61 -28.14
C GLU A 558 17.08 0.65 -29.29
N GLY A 559 15.93 0.78 -29.93
CA GLY A 559 15.60 -0.05 -31.08
C GLY A 559 14.22 0.22 -31.65
N SER A 560 13.99 -0.40 -32.81
CA SER A 560 12.67 -0.45 -33.43
C SER A 560 11.84 -1.52 -32.73
N LEU A 561 10.66 -1.13 -32.28
CA LEU A 561 9.64 -2.04 -31.78
C LEU A 561 8.82 -2.55 -32.98
N PRO A 562 8.02 -3.63 -32.84
CA PRO A 562 7.21 -4.14 -33.95
C PRO A 562 6.27 -3.05 -34.53
N PRO A 563 5.84 -3.11 -35.80
CA PRO A 563 4.85 -2.15 -36.29
C PRO A 563 3.52 -2.26 -35.53
N MET A 564 2.84 -1.13 -35.31
CA MET A 564 1.58 -1.02 -34.56
C MET A 564 0.42 -0.65 -35.49
N THR A 565 -0.77 -1.21 -35.28
CA THR A 565 -1.99 -0.84 -36.01
C THR A 565 -3.04 -0.30 -35.04
N LEU A 566 -3.74 0.76 -35.42
CA LEU A 566 -4.77 1.36 -34.56
C LEU A 566 -6.03 0.48 -34.50
N PRO A 567 -6.66 0.31 -33.33
CA PRO A 567 -7.91 -0.45 -33.20
C PRO A 567 -9.09 0.31 -33.83
N ASP A 568 -10.07 -0.43 -34.37
CA ASP A 568 -11.28 0.16 -34.96
C ASP A 568 -12.08 0.95 -33.90
N SER A 569 -12.58 2.14 -34.25
CA SER A 569 -13.30 3.03 -33.32
C SER A 569 -14.57 2.43 -32.71
N ASP A 570 -15.13 1.41 -33.35
CA ASP A 570 -16.31 0.66 -32.88
C ASP A 570 -15.96 -0.54 -31.98
N SER A 571 -14.67 -0.86 -31.83
CA SER A 571 -14.18 -1.88 -30.88
C SER A 571 -14.10 -1.31 -29.45
N ARG A 572 -15.23 -0.83 -28.92
CA ARG A 572 -15.40 -0.62 -27.47
C ARG A 572 -15.48 -1.93 -26.69
N ILE A 573 -15.48 -3.06 -27.38
CA ILE A 573 -15.25 -4.35 -26.76
C ILE A 573 -13.82 -4.30 -26.21
N GLU A 574 -13.66 -4.53 -24.92
CA GLU A 574 -12.38 -4.90 -24.31
C GLU A 574 -11.86 -6.19 -24.96
N GLN A 575 -11.45 -6.12 -26.22
CA GLN A 575 -10.67 -7.16 -26.84
C GLN A 575 -9.31 -7.04 -26.21
N TYR A 576 -9.04 -7.87 -25.21
CA TYR A 576 -7.66 -8.18 -24.85
C TYR A 576 -7.01 -8.79 -26.11
N PRO A 577 -6.15 -8.07 -26.84
CA PRO A 577 -5.56 -8.56 -28.09
C PRO A 577 -4.67 -9.79 -27.86
N ASP A 578 -4.36 -10.11 -26.59
CA ASP A 578 -3.66 -11.33 -26.17
C ASP A 578 -4.44 -12.63 -26.36
N SER A 579 -5.75 -12.57 -26.65
CA SER A 579 -6.65 -13.72 -26.57
C SER A 579 -6.50 -14.80 -27.65
N VAL A 580 -5.80 -14.54 -28.77
CA VAL A 580 -5.76 -15.46 -29.92
C VAL A 580 -4.38 -16.09 -30.20
N GLN A 581 -3.27 -15.36 -30.01
CA GLN A 581 -1.92 -15.88 -30.36
C GLN A 581 -1.14 -16.51 -29.20
N GLU A 582 -1.41 -16.12 -27.95
CA GLU A 582 -0.79 -16.80 -26.79
C GLU A 582 -1.31 -18.23 -26.62
N ASP A 583 -2.46 -18.54 -27.21
CA ASP A 583 -3.13 -19.83 -27.08
C ASP A 583 -2.29 -20.99 -27.67
N GLU A 584 -1.70 -20.86 -28.86
CA GLU A 584 -0.86 -21.96 -29.41
C GLU A 584 0.45 -22.16 -28.64
N SER A 585 1.14 -21.09 -28.24
CA SER A 585 2.36 -21.21 -27.43
C SER A 585 2.10 -21.77 -26.01
N PHE A 586 0.91 -21.51 -25.47
CA PHE A 586 0.43 -22.05 -24.21
C PHE A 586 0.08 -23.54 -24.36
N LEU A 587 -0.69 -23.88 -25.40
CA LEU A 587 -1.04 -25.27 -25.71
C LEU A 587 0.20 -26.10 -26.07
N ALA A 588 1.18 -25.53 -26.78
CA ALA A 588 2.46 -26.17 -27.07
C ALA A 588 3.24 -26.51 -25.79
N ARG A 589 3.36 -25.56 -24.85
CA ARG A 589 4.01 -25.82 -23.54
C ARG A 589 3.30 -26.89 -22.72
N LEU A 590 1.97 -26.97 -22.78
CA LEU A 590 1.19 -28.04 -22.16
C LEU A 590 1.36 -29.39 -22.87
N ARG A 591 1.49 -29.39 -24.20
CA ARG A 591 1.75 -30.61 -25.00
C ARG A 591 3.14 -31.16 -24.75
N GLU A 592 4.12 -30.29 -24.47
CA GLU A 592 5.51 -30.65 -24.20
C GLU A 592 5.74 -31.20 -22.78
N LEU A 593 4.74 -31.14 -21.90
CA LEU A 593 4.86 -31.72 -20.56
C LEU A 593 4.99 -33.26 -20.62
N PRO A 594 5.90 -33.85 -19.83
CA PRO A 594 6.06 -35.30 -19.80
C PRO A 594 4.79 -35.98 -19.26
N GLU A 595 4.48 -37.17 -19.75
CA GLU A 595 3.37 -37.96 -19.20
C GLU A 595 3.76 -38.57 -17.86
N LEU A 596 2.87 -38.45 -16.88
CA LEU A 596 3.07 -39.07 -15.56
C LEU A 596 2.72 -40.56 -15.63
N GLY A 597 3.70 -41.41 -15.33
CA GLY A 597 3.52 -42.87 -15.24
C GLY A 597 3.03 -43.33 -13.86
N GLU A 598 2.61 -44.59 -13.75
CA GLU A 598 2.10 -45.19 -12.50
C GLU A 598 3.15 -45.23 -11.36
N ASN A 599 4.44 -45.22 -11.70
CA ASN A 599 5.55 -45.23 -10.74
C ASN A 599 6.04 -43.82 -10.35
N THR A 600 5.35 -42.75 -10.78
CA THR A 600 5.72 -41.37 -10.44
C THR A 600 5.72 -41.18 -8.94
N THR A 601 6.80 -40.65 -8.37
CA THR A 601 6.90 -40.34 -6.93
C THR A 601 6.06 -39.11 -6.55
N LEU A 602 5.75 -38.96 -5.26
CA LEU A 602 5.02 -37.79 -4.77
C LEU A 602 5.74 -36.46 -5.09
N GLU A 603 7.08 -36.44 -5.02
CA GLU A 603 7.89 -35.26 -5.34
C GLU A 603 7.82 -34.89 -6.83
N GLU A 604 7.86 -35.89 -7.71
CA GLU A 604 7.73 -35.67 -9.16
C GLU A 604 6.34 -35.16 -9.52
N ALA A 605 5.29 -35.70 -8.90
CA ALA A 605 3.92 -35.23 -9.07
C ALA A 605 3.72 -33.79 -8.57
N GLN A 606 4.39 -33.39 -7.48
CA GLN A 606 4.37 -32.01 -6.99
C GLN A 606 5.05 -31.04 -7.95
N ARG A 607 6.24 -31.40 -8.47
CA ARG A 607 6.95 -30.60 -9.49
C ARG A 607 6.13 -30.46 -10.76
N TYR A 608 5.46 -31.54 -11.17
CA TYR A 608 4.57 -31.53 -12.32
C TYR A 608 3.42 -30.54 -12.13
N LEU A 609 2.72 -30.61 -10.99
CA LEU A 609 1.63 -29.68 -10.67
C LEU A 609 2.09 -28.23 -10.61
N ALA A 610 3.23 -27.94 -9.97
CA ALA A 610 3.80 -26.59 -9.92
C ALA A 610 4.07 -26.05 -11.33
N THR A 611 4.60 -26.89 -12.22
CA THR A 611 4.83 -26.53 -13.63
C THR A 611 3.52 -26.23 -14.36
N VAL A 612 2.48 -27.03 -14.15
CA VAL A 612 1.14 -26.79 -14.72
C VAL A 612 0.54 -25.50 -14.16
N MET A 613 0.66 -25.24 -12.86
CA MET A 613 0.20 -24.00 -12.21
C MET A 613 0.88 -22.77 -12.83
N ASP A 614 2.19 -22.83 -13.05
CA ASP A 614 2.96 -21.75 -13.66
C ASP A 614 2.55 -21.51 -15.12
N ILE A 615 2.25 -22.58 -15.87
CA ILE A 615 1.74 -22.47 -17.25
C ILE A 615 0.32 -21.87 -17.28
N LEU A 616 -0.56 -22.23 -16.34
CA LEU A 616 -1.96 -21.74 -16.26
C LEU A 616 -2.08 -20.30 -15.76
N ARG A 617 -1.02 -19.77 -15.15
CA ARG A 617 -1.01 -18.47 -14.48
C ARG A 617 -1.37 -17.26 -15.34
N PRO A 618 -0.94 -17.13 -16.60
CA PRO A 618 -1.26 -15.97 -17.43
C PRO A 618 -2.74 -15.95 -17.89
N THR A 619 -3.43 -17.09 -17.84
CA THR A 619 -4.70 -17.32 -18.55
C THR A 619 -5.95 -17.14 -17.67
N PHE A 620 -5.79 -16.86 -16.38
CA PHE A 620 -6.85 -16.71 -15.36
C PHE A 620 -7.99 -15.70 -15.67
N ARG A 621 -7.85 -14.89 -16.72
CA ARG A 621 -8.82 -13.84 -17.13
C ARG A 621 -9.65 -14.19 -18.37
N ARG A 622 -9.41 -15.32 -19.04
CA ARG A 622 -10.03 -15.63 -20.33
C ARG A 622 -11.25 -16.55 -20.22
N PRO A 623 -12.17 -16.57 -21.21
CA PRO A 623 -13.21 -17.59 -21.33
C PRO A 623 -12.59 -18.96 -21.67
N TRP A 624 -12.78 -19.98 -20.83
CA TRP A 624 -12.07 -21.26 -20.91
C TRP A 624 -12.66 -22.32 -21.86
N ALA A 625 -13.72 -21.98 -22.60
CA ALA A 625 -14.40 -22.90 -23.51
C ALA A 625 -13.42 -23.44 -24.58
N GLY A 626 -13.23 -24.76 -24.62
CA GLY A 626 -12.34 -25.49 -25.54
C GLY A 626 -10.87 -25.66 -25.11
N ARG A 627 -10.40 -24.95 -24.08
CA ARG A 627 -8.98 -24.98 -23.61
C ARG A 627 -8.75 -25.87 -22.39
N LEU A 628 -9.80 -26.10 -21.62
CA LEU A 628 -9.79 -26.94 -20.43
C LEU A 628 -9.50 -28.41 -20.75
N ASP A 629 -9.87 -28.90 -21.92
CA ASP A 629 -9.82 -30.34 -22.21
C ASP A 629 -8.38 -30.86 -22.25
N LEU A 630 -7.45 -30.12 -22.87
CA LEU A 630 -6.02 -30.47 -22.86
C LEU A 630 -5.41 -30.38 -21.45
N VAL A 631 -5.84 -29.41 -20.64
CA VAL A 631 -5.35 -29.25 -19.26
C VAL A 631 -5.85 -30.41 -18.40
N VAL A 632 -7.12 -30.79 -18.58
CA VAL A 632 -7.76 -31.94 -17.92
C VAL A 632 -7.08 -33.23 -18.34
N GLU A 633 -6.80 -33.43 -19.62
CA GLU A 633 -6.05 -34.57 -20.15
C GLU A 633 -4.67 -34.69 -19.49
N ARG A 634 -3.93 -33.58 -19.35
CA ARG A 634 -2.61 -33.58 -18.69
C ARG A 634 -2.67 -33.79 -17.18
N LEU A 635 -3.76 -33.40 -16.54
CA LEU A 635 -3.96 -33.57 -15.09
C LEU A 635 -4.70 -34.86 -14.72
N GLU A 636 -5.23 -35.60 -15.68
CA GLU A 636 -5.93 -36.87 -15.46
C GLU A 636 -5.09 -37.91 -14.71
N PRO A 637 -3.81 -38.15 -15.08
CA PRO A 637 -2.96 -39.05 -14.30
C PRO A 637 -2.81 -38.62 -12.83
N MET A 638 -2.74 -37.30 -12.57
CA MET A 638 -2.70 -36.77 -11.21
C MET A 638 -4.01 -36.98 -10.45
N ALA A 639 -5.16 -36.85 -11.11
CA ALA A 639 -6.47 -37.11 -10.49
C ALA A 639 -6.62 -38.57 -10.08
N ARG A 640 -5.99 -39.50 -10.80
CA ARG A 640 -5.99 -40.93 -10.48
C ARG A 640 -4.99 -41.29 -9.37
N LEU A 641 -3.76 -40.78 -9.45
CA LEU A 641 -2.65 -41.17 -8.57
C LEU A 641 -2.55 -40.32 -7.30
N TYR A 642 -2.75 -39.00 -7.41
CA TYR A 642 -2.52 -38.02 -6.33
C TYR A 642 -3.64 -36.98 -6.22
N PRO A 643 -4.92 -37.39 -6.04
CA PRO A 643 -6.05 -36.45 -6.01
C PRO A 643 -5.94 -35.40 -4.90
N SER A 644 -5.34 -35.75 -3.76
CA SER A 644 -5.14 -34.82 -2.64
C SER A 644 -4.20 -33.64 -2.97
N LEU A 645 -3.25 -33.81 -3.90
CA LEU A 645 -2.40 -32.71 -4.38
C LEU A 645 -3.19 -31.72 -5.22
N LEU A 646 -4.06 -32.20 -6.12
CA LEU A 646 -4.93 -31.32 -6.93
C LEU A 646 -5.90 -30.52 -6.06
N LEU A 647 -6.35 -31.09 -4.94
CA LEU A 647 -7.21 -30.41 -3.97
C LEU A 647 -6.48 -29.38 -3.08
N LYS A 648 -5.15 -29.22 -3.21
CA LYS A 648 -4.40 -28.11 -2.60
C LYS A 648 -4.55 -26.79 -3.38
N THR A 649 -5.13 -26.85 -4.57
CA THR A 649 -5.44 -25.69 -5.41
C THR A 649 -6.51 -24.79 -4.75
N GLY A 650 -6.77 -23.62 -5.33
CA GLY A 650 -7.66 -22.60 -4.76
C GLY A 650 -9.06 -22.57 -5.36
N ASP A 651 -9.93 -21.76 -4.77
CA ASP A 651 -11.28 -21.42 -5.23
C ASP A 651 -11.31 -20.56 -6.51
N GLN A 652 -10.14 -20.25 -7.07
CA GLN A 652 -10.00 -19.35 -8.21
C GLN A 652 -10.19 -20.14 -9.50
N ARG A 653 -10.94 -19.57 -10.46
CA ARG A 653 -10.95 -20.07 -11.85
C ARG A 653 -9.52 -20.25 -12.35
N PRO A 654 -9.20 -21.24 -13.20
CA PRO A 654 -10.11 -22.25 -13.75
C PRO A 654 -10.28 -23.49 -12.85
N TRP A 655 -9.72 -23.51 -11.63
CA TRP A 655 -9.64 -24.74 -10.84
C TRP A 655 -11.00 -25.40 -10.59
N PRO A 656 -12.08 -24.68 -10.26
CA PRO A 656 -13.38 -25.32 -10.12
C PRO A 656 -13.86 -26.05 -11.39
N GLU A 657 -13.60 -25.48 -12.58
CA GLU A 657 -14.00 -26.07 -13.86
C GLU A 657 -13.11 -27.26 -14.24
N ILE A 658 -11.80 -27.18 -13.99
CA ILE A 658 -10.85 -28.30 -14.18
C ILE A 658 -11.22 -29.46 -13.26
N LEU A 659 -11.38 -29.18 -11.97
CA LEU A 659 -11.71 -30.18 -10.97
C LEU A 659 -13.07 -30.80 -11.26
N GLY A 660 -14.04 -30.04 -11.78
CA GLY A 660 -15.35 -30.54 -12.19
C GLY A 660 -15.28 -31.54 -13.33
N LYS A 661 -14.38 -31.32 -14.30
CA LYS A 661 -14.13 -32.28 -15.38
C LYS A 661 -13.35 -33.51 -14.90
N LEU A 662 -12.33 -33.32 -14.06
CA LEU A 662 -11.56 -34.41 -13.44
C LEU A 662 -12.39 -35.21 -12.42
N ALA A 663 -13.52 -34.67 -11.97
CA ALA A 663 -14.46 -35.31 -11.07
C ALA A 663 -15.14 -36.55 -11.69
N ALA A 664 -15.02 -36.76 -13.01
CA ALA A 664 -15.42 -37.99 -13.68
C ALA A 664 -14.61 -39.23 -13.21
N PHE A 665 -13.43 -39.05 -12.60
CA PHE A 665 -12.63 -40.15 -12.05
C PHE A 665 -13.08 -40.49 -10.62
N PRO A 666 -13.37 -41.77 -10.30
CA PRO A 666 -13.88 -42.17 -8.98
C PRO A 666 -12.96 -41.80 -7.80
N GLN A 667 -11.63 -41.85 -7.99
CA GLN A 667 -10.65 -41.48 -6.97
C GLN A 667 -10.74 -39.98 -6.64
N MET A 668 -10.89 -39.15 -7.67
CA MET A 668 -11.05 -37.71 -7.52
C MET A 668 -12.39 -37.35 -6.91
N GLN A 669 -13.46 -38.05 -7.33
CA GLN A 669 -14.80 -37.90 -6.76
C GLN A 669 -14.80 -38.19 -5.25
N LYS A 670 -14.20 -39.32 -4.85
CA LYS A 670 -14.06 -39.69 -3.44
C LYS A 670 -13.22 -38.67 -2.65
N ALA A 671 -12.13 -38.19 -3.24
CA ALA A 671 -11.27 -37.20 -2.59
C ALA A 671 -11.98 -35.85 -2.40
N ILE A 672 -12.73 -35.39 -3.42
CA ILE A 672 -13.56 -34.18 -3.33
C ILE A 672 -14.59 -34.35 -2.21
N LEU A 673 -15.35 -35.45 -2.17
CA LEU A 673 -16.33 -35.68 -1.10
C LEU A 673 -15.72 -35.73 0.30
N THR A 674 -14.54 -36.33 0.43
CA THR A 674 -13.82 -36.44 1.70
C THR A 674 -13.31 -35.08 2.19
N GLU A 675 -12.78 -34.27 1.27
CA GLU A 675 -12.17 -32.97 1.59
C GLU A 675 -13.18 -31.83 1.58
N MET A 676 -14.37 -32.00 1.00
CA MET A 676 -15.37 -30.94 0.84
C MET A 676 -15.88 -30.36 2.18
N PRO A 677 -16.15 -31.14 3.24
CA PRO A 677 -16.40 -30.57 4.57
C PRO A 677 -15.24 -29.72 5.08
N VAL A 678 -14.03 -30.05 4.64
CA VAL A 678 -12.77 -29.39 4.97
C VAL A 678 -12.41 -28.29 3.96
N LYS A 679 -13.11 -28.14 2.83
CA LYS A 679 -12.83 -27.16 1.76
C LYS A 679 -14.16 -26.76 1.10
N PRO A 680 -14.94 -25.83 1.69
CA PRO A 680 -16.33 -25.56 1.32
C PRO A 680 -16.49 -25.08 -0.12
N TRP A 681 -15.49 -24.38 -0.66
CA TRP A 681 -15.48 -23.94 -2.05
C TRP A 681 -15.56 -25.10 -3.05
N LEU A 682 -15.18 -26.32 -2.68
CA LEU A 682 -15.35 -27.51 -3.52
C LEU A 682 -16.82 -27.78 -3.82
N ALA A 683 -17.77 -27.28 -3.02
CA ALA A 683 -19.19 -27.34 -3.35
C ALA A 683 -19.51 -26.70 -4.70
N THR A 684 -18.78 -25.65 -5.11
CA THR A 684 -18.96 -25.01 -6.43
C THR A 684 -18.53 -25.88 -7.61
N VAL A 685 -17.67 -26.88 -7.36
CA VAL A 685 -17.27 -27.90 -8.34
C VAL A 685 -18.41 -28.88 -8.58
N VAL A 686 -19.15 -29.16 -7.51
CA VAL A 686 -20.18 -30.20 -7.47
C VAL A 686 -21.55 -29.68 -7.92
N ASP A 687 -21.87 -28.41 -7.61
CA ASP A 687 -23.18 -27.78 -7.85
C ASP A 687 -23.63 -27.80 -9.32
N GLN A 688 -22.71 -27.99 -10.26
CA GLN A 688 -23.00 -27.96 -11.70
C GLN A 688 -23.33 -29.32 -12.32
N SER A 689 -23.21 -30.43 -11.58
CA SER A 689 -23.29 -31.79 -12.14
C SER A 689 -24.39 -32.65 -11.48
N PRO A 690 -25.44 -33.07 -12.23
CA PRO A 690 -26.56 -33.86 -11.69
C PRO A 690 -26.15 -35.19 -11.06
N GLU A 691 -25.05 -35.78 -11.55
CA GLU A 691 -24.51 -37.08 -11.11
C GLU A 691 -24.10 -37.12 -9.64
N TRP A 692 -23.87 -35.96 -9.03
CA TRP A 692 -23.41 -35.83 -7.66
C TRP A 692 -24.55 -35.82 -6.63
N GLN A 693 -25.78 -35.56 -7.04
CA GLN A 693 -26.91 -35.42 -6.11
C GLN A 693 -27.14 -36.63 -5.20
N PRO A 694 -27.04 -37.90 -5.65
CA PRO A 694 -27.22 -39.05 -4.78
C PRO A 694 -26.14 -39.16 -3.70
N LEU A 695 -24.87 -38.93 -4.08
CA LEU A 695 -23.72 -38.98 -3.17
C LEU A 695 -23.75 -37.83 -2.17
N LEU A 696 -24.21 -36.66 -2.60
CA LEU A 696 -24.38 -35.50 -1.73
C LEU A 696 -25.47 -35.72 -0.69
N ARG A 697 -26.59 -36.37 -1.04
CA ARG A 697 -27.64 -36.73 -0.06
C ARG A 697 -27.11 -37.65 1.04
N GLU A 698 -26.24 -38.59 0.68
CA GLU A 698 -25.60 -39.48 1.64
C GLU A 698 -24.61 -38.73 2.57
N GLN A 699 -23.87 -37.75 2.04
CA GLN A 699 -22.87 -36.98 2.78
C GLN A 699 -23.44 -35.75 3.51
N ALA A 700 -24.67 -35.33 3.19
CA ALA A 700 -25.30 -34.12 3.72
C ALA A 700 -25.32 -34.06 5.26
N PRO A 701 -25.64 -35.14 6.01
CA PRO A 701 -25.63 -35.11 7.47
C PRO A 701 -24.26 -34.78 8.05
N MET A 702 -23.20 -35.34 7.47
CA MET A 702 -21.82 -35.09 7.88
C MET A 702 -21.44 -33.63 7.60
N ILE A 703 -21.67 -33.13 6.38
CA ILE A 703 -21.36 -31.75 5.98
C ILE A 703 -22.07 -30.75 6.90
N MET A 704 -23.37 -30.94 7.16
CA MET A 704 -24.16 -30.04 8.01
C MET A 704 -23.70 -30.08 9.48
N SER A 705 -23.13 -31.20 9.94
CA SER A 705 -22.60 -31.35 11.30
C SER A 705 -21.21 -30.73 11.49
N THR A 706 -20.39 -30.69 10.44
CA THR A 706 -18.99 -30.23 10.51
C THR A 706 -18.80 -28.81 10.03
N VAL A 707 -19.61 -28.32 9.08
CA VAL A 707 -19.42 -27.00 8.45
C VAL A 707 -20.12 -25.91 9.28
N PRO A 708 -19.37 -24.88 9.74
CA PRO A 708 -19.97 -23.75 10.45
C PRO A 708 -20.98 -22.99 9.57
N PRO A 709 -22.06 -22.44 10.14
CA PRO A 709 -23.09 -21.73 9.36
C PRO A 709 -22.56 -20.60 8.47
N LEU A 710 -21.53 -19.86 8.91
CA LEU A 710 -20.91 -18.78 8.14
C LEU A 710 -20.23 -19.26 6.84
N GLU A 711 -19.71 -20.49 6.85
CA GLU A 711 -19.08 -21.13 5.68
C GLU A 711 -20.09 -21.95 4.87
N GLY A 712 -21.28 -22.20 5.43
CA GLY A 712 -22.36 -22.93 4.77
C GLY A 712 -22.89 -22.28 3.50
N ARG A 713 -22.61 -20.99 3.25
CA ARG A 713 -22.98 -20.29 2.01
C ARG A 713 -22.45 -20.96 0.73
N PHE A 714 -21.31 -21.67 0.81
CA PHE A 714 -20.78 -22.38 -0.35
C PHE A 714 -21.62 -23.62 -0.69
N PHE A 715 -22.32 -24.19 0.29
CA PHE A 715 -23.21 -25.33 0.14
C PHE A 715 -24.69 -24.94 0.02
N ALA A 716 -25.02 -23.68 0.28
CA ALA A 716 -26.37 -23.15 0.21
C ALA A 716 -27.05 -23.50 -1.11
N ASN A 717 -26.45 -23.13 -2.25
CA ASN A 717 -26.99 -23.42 -3.58
C ASN A 717 -27.18 -24.92 -3.80
N LEU A 718 -26.21 -25.73 -3.39
CA LEU A 718 -26.22 -27.17 -3.53
C LEU A 718 -27.38 -27.83 -2.75
N PHE A 719 -27.60 -27.43 -1.50
CA PHE A 719 -28.73 -27.95 -0.71
C PHE A 719 -30.08 -27.34 -1.11
N MET A 720 -30.10 -26.10 -1.60
CA MET A 720 -31.30 -25.50 -2.20
C MET A 720 -31.75 -26.28 -3.46
N ASN A 721 -30.79 -26.71 -4.28
CA ASN A 721 -31.04 -27.51 -5.48
C ASN A 721 -31.58 -28.91 -5.15
N LEU A 722 -31.21 -29.47 -3.99
CA LEU A 722 -31.70 -30.79 -3.54
C LEU A 722 -33.15 -30.77 -3.04
N ARG A 723 -33.69 -29.61 -2.64
CA ARG A 723 -35.06 -29.39 -2.14
C ARG A 723 -35.53 -30.39 -1.08
N ASP A 724 -34.63 -30.77 -0.16
CA ASP A 724 -34.95 -31.68 0.95
C ASP A 724 -35.33 -30.88 2.22
N PRO A 725 -36.54 -31.07 2.78
CA PRO A 725 -36.96 -30.42 4.03
C PRO A 725 -35.98 -30.63 5.19
N ALA A 726 -35.28 -31.77 5.24
CA ALA A 726 -34.33 -32.08 6.32
C ALA A 726 -33.15 -31.11 6.39
N HIS A 727 -32.82 -30.41 5.29
CA HIS A 727 -31.72 -29.46 5.24
C HIS A 727 -32.11 -28.05 5.70
N VAL A 728 -33.41 -27.73 5.70
CA VAL A 728 -33.93 -26.38 5.94
C VAL A 728 -33.53 -25.82 7.32
N PRO A 729 -33.54 -26.58 8.43
CA PRO A 729 -33.08 -26.07 9.73
C PRO A 729 -31.62 -25.61 9.74
N TRP A 730 -30.75 -26.27 8.96
CA TRP A 730 -29.35 -25.87 8.81
C TRP A 730 -29.23 -24.66 7.88
N LEU A 731 -29.96 -24.64 6.75
CA LEU A 731 -30.00 -23.49 5.83
C LEU A 731 -30.52 -22.21 6.49
N ILE A 732 -31.45 -22.30 7.44
CA ILE A 732 -31.90 -21.16 8.26
C ILE A 732 -30.74 -20.58 9.08
N LYS A 733 -29.89 -21.41 9.68
CA LYS A 733 -28.70 -20.95 10.43
C LYS A 733 -27.66 -20.32 9.51
N VAL A 734 -27.48 -20.88 8.30
CA VAL A 734 -26.58 -20.31 7.28
C VAL A 734 -27.09 -18.93 6.84
N MET A 735 -28.38 -18.84 6.51
CA MET A 735 -29.05 -17.59 6.15
C MET A 735 -28.93 -16.54 7.26
N GLU A 736 -29.11 -16.94 8.52
CA GLU A 736 -28.97 -16.05 9.67
C GLU A 736 -27.54 -15.50 9.81
N ALA A 737 -26.53 -16.32 9.51
CA ALA A 737 -25.12 -15.94 9.57
C ALA A 737 -24.64 -15.14 8.33
N SER A 738 -25.24 -15.35 7.16
CA SER A 738 -24.82 -14.70 5.90
C SER A 738 -25.70 -13.54 5.45
N ALA A 739 -26.86 -13.37 6.08
CA ALA A 739 -27.91 -12.42 5.70
C ALA A 739 -28.34 -12.53 4.21
N ASP A 740 -28.47 -13.75 3.70
CA ASP A 740 -28.76 -14.02 2.28
C ASP A 740 -30.28 -14.12 2.00
N GLU A 741 -30.79 -13.26 1.13
CA GLU A 741 -32.22 -13.22 0.78
C GLU A 741 -32.70 -14.42 -0.04
N ASP A 742 -31.84 -15.00 -0.91
CA ASP A 742 -32.21 -16.10 -1.79
C ASP A 742 -32.44 -17.37 -0.93
N LEU A 743 -31.56 -17.56 0.06
CA LEU A 743 -31.72 -18.59 1.08
C LEU A 743 -32.99 -18.41 1.91
N TYR A 744 -33.33 -17.18 2.28
CA TYR A 744 -34.56 -16.88 3.03
C TYR A 744 -35.82 -17.27 2.23
N LEU A 745 -35.92 -16.82 0.99
CA LEU A 745 -37.06 -17.15 0.11
C LEU A 745 -37.17 -18.65 -0.11
N HIS A 746 -36.05 -19.35 -0.24
CA HIS A 746 -36.02 -20.81 -0.34
C HIS A 746 -36.53 -21.49 0.94
N CYS A 747 -35.97 -21.16 2.10
CA CYS A 747 -36.36 -21.77 3.39
C CYS A 747 -37.85 -21.54 3.69
N ARG A 748 -38.36 -20.35 3.35
CA ARG A 748 -39.77 -19.98 3.54
C ARG A 748 -40.72 -20.71 2.59
N SER A 749 -40.24 -21.21 1.45
CA SER A 749 -41.09 -21.97 0.53
C SER A 749 -41.62 -23.28 1.16
N PHE A 750 -40.94 -23.79 2.20
CA PHE A 750 -41.38 -24.94 2.99
C PHE A 750 -42.39 -24.51 4.07
N PRO A 751 -43.66 -24.95 4.01
CA PRO A 751 -44.71 -24.49 4.92
C PRO A 751 -44.38 -24.66 6.40
N GLU A 752 -43.73 -25.76 6.77
CA GLU A 752 -43.34 -26.12 8.14
C GLU A 752 -42.20 -25.28 8.72
N HIS A 753 -41.49 -24.52 7.89
CA HIS A 753 -40.34 -23.70 8.29
C HIS A 753 -40.54 -22.19 8.11
N ARG A 754 -41.73 -21.75 7.68
CA ARG A 754 -42.04 -20.34 7.42
C ARG A 754 -41.76 -19.43 8.62
N GLU A 755 -42.34 -19.77 9.78
CA GLU A 755 -42.18 -18.95 10.99
C GLU A 755 -40.72 -18.91 11.47
N ALA A 756 -40.00 -20.03 11.36
CA ALA A 756 -38.59 -20.11 11.75
C ALA A 756 -37.70 -19.28 10.81
N ALA A 757 -37.97 -19.30 9.50
CA ALA A 757 -37.26 -18.49 8.52
C ALA A 757 -37.54 -16.98 8.71
N ASP A 758 -38.80 -16.60 8.93
CA ASP A 758 -39.20 -15.20 9.19
C ASP A 758 -38.54 -14.67 10.48
N ALA A 759 -38.51 -15.46 11.55
CA ALA A 759 -37.87 -15.09 12.81
C ALA A 759 -36.33 -14.96 12.69
N ALA A 760 -35.69 -15.87 11.95
CA ALA A 760 -34.24 -15.82 11.71
C ALA A 760 -33.83 -14.65 10.82
N ALA A 761 -34.59 -14.39 9.74
CA ALA A 761 -34.36 -13.24 8.86
C ALA A 761 -34.46 -11.92 9.63
N ARG A 762 -35.41 -11.81 10.57
CA ARG A 762 -35.53 -10.64 11.44
C ARG A 762 -34.32 -10.45 12.35
N ARG A 763 -33.81 -11.51 12.99
CA ARG A 763 -32.60 -11.43 13.82
C ARG A 763 -31.38 -11.03 13.00
N ALA A 764 -31.18 -11.66 11.83
CA ALA A 764 -30.06 -11.39 10.94
C ALA A 764 -30.04 -9.94 10.42
N ALA A 765 -31.18 -9.44 9.94
CA ALA A 765 -31.30 -8.08 9.44
C ALA A 765 -31.03 -7.04 10.53
N LEU A 766 -31.57 -7.24 11.74
CA LEU A 766 -31.35 -6.32 12.86
C LEU A 766 -29.91 -6.37 13.39
N ALA A 767 -29.30 -7.55 13.47
CA ALA A 767 -27.89 -7.70 13.84
C ALA A 767 -26.96 -7.02 12.82
N SER A 768 -27.21 -7.22 11.53
CA SER A 768 -26.47 -6.55 10.46
C SER A 768 -26.60 -5.02 10.55
N ILE A 769 -27.77 -4.48 10.87
CA ILE A 769 -27.95 -3.03 11.05
C ILE A 769 -27.19 -2.50 12.28
N GLN A 770 -27.10 -3.28 13.36
CA GLN A 770 -26.38 -2.91 14.57
C GLN A 770 -24.86 -2.94 14.38
N GLU A 771 -24.34 -3.95 13.67
CA GLU A 771 -22.90 -4.11 13.41
C GLU A 771 -22.36 -3.03 12.45
N SER A 772 -23.17 -2.61 11.48
CA SER A 772 -22.72 -1.68 10.44
C SER A 772 -22.62 -0.22 10.87
N GLY A 773 -23.32 0.17 11.95
CA GLY A 773 -23.39 1.57 12.41
C GLY A 773 -23.74 2.56 11.29
N PRO A 774 -23.71 3.89 11.55
CA PRO A 774 -23.99 4.85 10.48
C PRO A 774 -22.84 4.99 9.46
N PHE A 775 -21.57 4.68 9.79
CA PHE A 775 -20.41 4.91 8.90
C PHE A 775 -19.14 4.09 9.25
N VAL A 776 -19.23 2.76 9.43
CA VAL A 776 -18.03 1.93 9.67
C VAL A 776 -17.59 1.18 8.40
N GLY A 777 -16.58 1.72 7.71
CA GLY A 777 -15.76 0.98 6.74
C GLY A 777 -16.18 1.09 5.25
N ASN A 778 -15.17 1.28 4.38
CA ASN A 778 -15.31 1.63 2.95
C ASN A 778 -15.69 0.48 1.99
N THR A 779 -16.07 -0.72 2.47
CA THR A 779 -16.79 -1.69 1.63
C THR A 779 -18.28 -1.49 1.82
N GLN A 780 -18.77 -0.41 1.21
CA GLN A 780 -20.18 -0.03 1.14
C GLN A 780 -21.12 -1.25 0.89
N ALA A 781 -20.73 -2.20 0.05
CA ALA A 781 -21.53 -3.40 -0.26
C ALA A 781 -21.62 -4.45 0.87
N GLU A 782 -20.72 -4.46 1.86
CA GLU A 782 -20.76 -5.45 2.97
C GLU A 782 -21.56 -4.93 4.17
N ALA A 783 -21.49 -3.63 4.43
CA ALA A 783 -22.16 -2.97 5.56
C ALA A 783 -23.70 -2.98 5.46
N PHE A 784 -24.30 -3.37 4.33
CA PHE A 784 -25.75 -3.28 4.16
C PHE A 784 -26.39 -4.56 3.59
N ARG A 785 -25.72 -5.72 3.71
CA ARG A 785 -26.25 -7.02 3.25
C ARG A 785 -27.61 -7.36 3.87
N GLY A 786 -27.83 -6.98 5.13
CA GLY A 786 -29.10 -7.20 5.82
C GLY A 786 -30.30 -6.37 5.33
N LEU A 787 -30.10 -5.34 4.50
CA LEU A 787 -31.21 -4.48 4.04
C LEU A 787 -32.17 -5.20 3.11
N ALA A 788 -31.65 -5.89 2.09
CA ALA A 788 -32.48 -6.63 1.13
C ALA A 788 -33.25 -7.76 1.84
N LEU A 789 -32.56 -8.54 2.68
CA LEU A 789 -33.17 -9.57 3.52
C LEU A 789 -34.27 -8.99 4.42
N GLY A 790 -34.01 -7.87 5.10
CA GLY A 790 -34.97 -7.25 6.01
C GLY A 790 -36.21 -6.69 5.30
N LEU A 791 -36.04 -6.12 4.11
CA LEU A 791 -37.16 -5.68 3.27
C LEU A 791 -37.99 -6.87 2.78
N ARG A 792 -37.35 -7.94 2.30
CA ARG A 792 -38.02 -9.21 1.92
C ARG A 792 -38.68 -9.91 3.10
N ALA A 793 -38.17 -9.72 4.31
CA ALA A 793 -38.77 -10.18 5.57
C ALA A 793 -39.94 -9.29 6.04
N GLY A 794 -40.18 -8.14 5.39
CA GLY A 794 -41.29 -7.24 5.72
C GLY A 794 -41.05 -6.43 6.99
N ILE A 795 -39.79 -6.14 7.33
CA ILE A 795 -39.41 -5.46 8.56
C ILE A 795 -39.50 -3.92 8.39
N PRO A 796 -40.42 -3.23 9.08
CA PRO A 796 -40.63 -1.79 8.91
C PRO A 796 -39.41 -0.93 9.28
N GLU A 797 -38.63 -1.35 10.27
CA GLU A 797 -37.43 -0.64 10.72
C GLU A 797 -36.35 -0.57 9.63
N VAL A 798 -36.27 -1.59 8.77
CA VAL A 798 -35.34 -1.65 7.64
C VAL A 798 -35.80 -0.73 6.52
N LEU A 799 -37.11 -0.68 6.26
CA LEU A 799 -37.70 0.25 5.30
C LEU A 799 -37.42 1.71 5.69
N GLN A 800 -37.62 2.05 6.96
CA GLN A 800 -37.32 3.40 7.47
C GLN A 800 -35.84 3.76 7.32
N LEU A 801 -34.94 2.81 7.56
CA LEU A 801 -33.49 3.01 7.38
C LEU A 801 -33.15 3.25 5.90
N VAL A 802 -33.70 2.46 4.98
CA VAL A 802 -33.49 2.63 3.53
C VAL A 802 -34.00 3.99 3.06
N GLN A 803 -35.18 4.42 3.50
CA GLN A 803 -35.74 5.74 3.19
C GLN A 803 -34.89 6.87 3.78
N HIS A 804 -34.38 6.69 5.01
CA HIS A 804 -33.47 7.64 5.63
C HIS A 804 -32.19 7.77 4.81
N LEU A 805 -31.51 6.66 4.52
CA LEU A 805 -30.29 6.62 3.72
C LEU A 805 -30.49 7.26 2.34
N ALA A 806 -31.60 6.95 1.66
CA ALA A 806 -31.91 7.55 0.36
C ALA A 806 -32.06 9.09 0.40
N ARG A 807 -32.37 9.68 1.56
CA ARG A 807 -32.47 11.13 1.78
C ARG A 807 -31.15 11.79 2.18
N VAL A 808 -30.32 11.12 2.98
CA VAL A 808 -29.09 11.74 3.55
C VAL A 808 -27.85 11.53 2.68
N MET A 809 -27.86 10.52 1.81
CA MET A 809 -26.71 10.13 1.00
C MET A 809 -26.58 10.94 -0.30
N THR A 810 -25.36 11.13 -0.78
CA THR A 810 -25.14 11.72 -2.10
C THR A 810 -25.62 10.77 -3.22
N ALA A 811 -25.90 11.31 -4.41
CA ALA A 811 -26.38 10.50 -5.52
C ALA A 811 -25.42 9.36 -5.90
N GLU A 812 -24.11 9.61 -5.88
CA GLU A 812 -23.08 8.58 -6.18
C GLU A 812 -23.04 7.48 -5.11
N GLU A 813 -23.09 7.83 -3.83
CA GLU A 813 -23.11 6.84 -2.74
C GLU A 813 -24.41 6.03 -2.75
N ARG A 814 -25.55 6.70 -3.00
CA ARG A 814 -26.87 6.07 -3.09
C ARG A 814 -26.91 5.05 -4.23
N ASP A 815 -26.35 5.37 -5.38
CA ASP A 815 -26.29 4.47 -6.53
C ASP A 815 -25.34 3.30 -6.29
N GLY A 816 -24.19 3.52 -5.64
CA GLY A 816 -23.26 2.46 -5.28
C GLY A 816 -23.83 1.47 -4.26
N LEU A 817 -24.60 1.96 -3.29
CA LEU A 817 -25.10 1.19 -2.15
C LEU A 817 -26.45 0.53 -2.38
N LEU A 818 -27.44 1.29 -2.84
CA LEU A 818 -28.83 0.82 -2.91
C LEU A 818 -29.13 0.13 -4.25
N VAL A 819 -28.50 0.55 -5.36
CA VAL A 819 -28.68 -0.11 -6.67
C VAL A 819 -27.81 -1.37 -6.77
N GLY A 820 -26.63 -1.39 -6.14
CA GLY A 820 -25.75 -2.57 -6.11
C GLY A 820 -26.19 -3.68 -5.14
N GLY A 821 -26.97 -3.36 -4.10
CA GLY A 821 -27.31 -4.26 -2.99
C GLY A 821 -28.61 -5.06 -3.11
N ARG A 822 -29.18 -5.22 -4.32
CA ARG A 822 -30.47 -5.90 -4.60
C ARG A 822 -31.71 -5.35 -3.87
N VAL A 823 -31.61 -4.18 -3.23
CA VAL A 823 -32.71 -3.52 -2.51
C VAL A 823 -33.92 -3.25 -3.42
N SER A 824 -33.69 -2.93 -4.70
CA SER A 824 -34.74 -2.69 -5.70
C SER A 824 -35.64 -3.91 -5.95
N GLU A 825 -35.10 -5.13 -5.83
CA GLU A 825 -35.89 -6.36 -6.04
C GLU A 825 -36.97 -6.55 -4.97
N ALA A 826 -36.71 -6.06 -3.74
CA ALA A 826 -37.68 -6.07 -2.65
C ALA A 826 -38.86 -5.09 -2.86
N PHE A 827 -38.89 -4.38 -3.98
CA PHE A 827 -40.00 -3.53 -4.42
C PHE A 827 -40.53 -3.94 -5.81
N GLY A 828 -40.18 -5.14 -6.29
CA GLY A 828 -40.71 -5.71 -7.53
C GLY A 828 -39.98 -5.31 -8.81
N LEU A 829 -38.80 -4.67 -8.71
CA LEU A 829 -37.97 -4.38 -9.88
C LEU A 829 -37.11 -5.61 -10.27
N PRO A 830 -37.00 -5.97 -11.57
CA PRO A 830 -36.29 -7.17 -11.99
C PRO A 830 -34.77 -7.07 -11.87
N ARG A 831 -34.13 -8.21 -11.60
CA ARG A 831 -32.67 -8.37 -11.47
C ARG A 831 -31.92 -7.99 -12.74
N LEU A 832 -30.90 -7.14 -12.62
CA LEU A 832 -30.03 -6.71 -13.72
C LEU A 832 -28.82 -7.63 -13.85
N THR A 833 -28.73 -8.41 -14.92
CA THR A 833 -27.55 -9.27 -15.18
C THR A 833 -26.48 -8.61 -16.05
N MET A 834 -26.73 -7.44 -16.63
CA MET A 834 -25.74 -6.60 -17.33
C MET A 834 -26.29 -5.17 -17.48
N PHE A 835 -25.45 -4.13 -17.37
CA PHE A 835 -25.83 -2.71 -17.31
C PHE A 835 -25.94 -2.05 -18.71
N PRO A 836 -27.13 -1.88 -19.32
CA PRO A 836 -27.34 -0.88 -20.35
C PRO A 836 -27.54 0.52 -19.72
N PRO A 837 -27.04 1.60 -20.35
CA PRO A 837 -27.00 2.96 -19.77
C PRO A 837 -28.36 3.60 -19.45
N GLY A 838 -29.48 3.11 -20.01
CA GLY A 838 -30.83 3.68 -19.77
C GLY A 838 -31.58 3.13 -18.55
N VAL A 839 -31.05 2.10 -17.87
CA VAL A 839 -31.76 1.44 -16.75
C VAL A 839 -31.36 2.00 -15.39
N GLN A 840 -30.12 2.49 -15.25
CA GLN A 840 -29.67 3.22 -14.06
C GLN A 840 -30.51 4.49 -13.81
N GLU A 841 -31.01 5.14 -14.87
CA GLU A 841 -31.89 6.31 -14.74
C GLU A 841 -33.26 5.94 -14.14
N LYS A 842 -33.79 4.74 -14.43
CA LYS A 842 -35.05 4.26 -13.85
C LYS A 842 -34.91 3.91 -12.37
N ASP A 843 -33.82 3.25 -11.98
CA ASP A 843 -33.54 2.95 -10.58
C ASP A 843 -33.27 4.22 -9.76
N ARG A 844 -32.58 5.21 -10.35
CA ARG A 844 -32.40 6.54 -9.75
C ARG A 844 -33.72 7.29 -9.55
N ALA A 845 -34.59 7.25 -10.56
CA ALA A 845 -35.92 7.86 -10.48
C ALA A 845 -36.78 7.18 -9.40
N TRP A 846 -36.71 5.85 -9.33
CA TRP A 846 -37.41 5.05 -8.33
C TRP A 846 -36.89 5.29 -6.90
N LEU A 847 -35.58 5.35 -6.68
CA LEU A 847 -35.01 5.68 -5.37
C LEU A 847 -35.41 7.09 -4.91
N ALA A 848 -35.53 8.03 -5.84
CA ALA A 848 -36.03 9.37 -5.56
C ALA A 848 -37.54 9.36 -5.21
N GLU A 849 -38.34 8.54 -5.89
CA GLU A 849 -39.76 8.33 -5.59
C GLU A 849 -39.97 7.71 -4.21
N ILE A 850 -39.21 6.66 -3.86
CA ILE A 850 -39.28 6.04 -2.52
C ILE A 850 -38.82 6.97 -1.41
N ALA A 851 -37.79 7.78 -1.65
CA ALA A 851 -37.34 8.78 -0.69
C ALA A 851 -38.43 9.83 -0.40
N ALA A 852 -39.31 10.10 -1.38
CA ALA A 852 -40.42 11.03 -1.26
C ALA A 852 -41.64 10.45 -0.54
N LEU A 853 -41.83 9.13 -0.57
CA LEU A 853 -42.95 8.45 0.10
C LEU A 853 -42.76 8.34 1.62
N GLY A 854 -43.86 8.43 2.37
CA GLY A 854 -43.94 8.07 3.78
C GLY A 854 -43.94 6.54 4.00
N PRO A 855 -43.44 6.00 5.13
CA PRO A 855 -43.54 4.56 5.44
C PRO A 855 -44.98 4.01 5.37
N GLU A 856 -45.96 4.83 5.75
CA GLU A 856 -47.40 4.55 5.71
C GLU A 856 -47.99 4.49 4.28
N GLU A 857 -47.28 5.02 3.29
CA GLU A 857 -47.70 5.02 1.88
C GLU A 857 -47.16 3.78 1.13
N LEU A 858 -46.45 2.89 1.83
CA LEU A 858 -45.94 1.63 1.30
C LEU A 858 -46.61 0.47 2.01
N ARG A 859 -47.18 -0.46 1.24
CA ARG A 859 -47.75 -1.71 1.75
C ARG A 859 -46.85 -2.87 1.38
N PHE A 860 -46.60 -3.74 2.35
CA PHE A 860 -45.91 -5.00 2.09
C PHE A 860 -46.88 -6.05 1.55
N ASP A 861 -46.57 -6.60 0.39
CA ASP A 861 -47.23 -7.77 -0.19
C ASP A 861 -46.60 -9.03 0.40
N GLU A 862 -47.35 -9.74 1.25
CA GLU A 862 -46.85 -10.96 1.91
C GLU A 862 -46.65 -12.14 0.95
N GLU A 863 -47.35 -12.18 -0.20
CA GLU A 863 -47.24 -13.26 -1.17
C GLU A 863 -46.07 -13.03 -2.11
N ALA A 864 -45.97 -11.82 -2.67
CA ALA A 864 -44.88 -11.45 -3.57
C ALA A 864 -43.58 -11.07 -2.82
N ARG A 865 -43.67 -10.86 -1.50
CA ARG A 865 -42.57 -10.39 -0.62
C ARG A 865 -41.91 -9.13 -1.16
N VAL A 866 -42.75 -8.18 -1.57
CA VAL A 866 -42.32 -6.88 -2.09
C VAL A 866 -43.10 -5.75 -1.43
N TRP A 867 -42.47 -4.60 -1.30
CA TRP A 867 -43.12 -3.37 -0.88
C TRP A 867 -43.65 -2.63 -2.10
N GLN A 868 -44.92 -2.21 -2.06
CA GLN A 868 -45.58 -1.50 -3.15
C GLN A 868 -46.21 -0.19 -2.64
N PRO A 869 -46.21 0.88 -3.45
CA PRO A 869 -46.94 2.09 -3.12
C PRO A 869 -48.44 1.80 -3.01
N VAL A 870 -49.05 2.33 -1.95
CA VAL A 870 -50.50 2.30 -1.77
C VAL A 870 -51.09 3.23 -2.83
N ALA A 871 -51.78 2.66 -3.82
CA ALA A 871 -52.45 3.46 -4.84
C ALA A 871 -53.36 4.50 -4.16
N PRO A 872 -53.29 5.80 -4.55
CA PRO A 872 -54.15 6.80 -3.95
C PRO A 872 -55.62 6.40 -4.16
N PRO A 873 -56.50 6.57 -3.16
CA PRO A 873 -57.90 6.22 -3.30
C PRO A 873 -58.46 6.92 -4.55
N ARG A 874 -59.00 6.16 -5.50
CA ARG A 874 -59.62 6.71 -6.71
C ARG A 874 -60.66 7.74 -6.27
N SER A 875 -60.42 9.02 -6.55
CA SER A 875 -61.41 10.07 -6.35
C SER A 875 -62.71 9.65 -7.04
N PRO A 876 -63.88 9.75 -6.35
CA PRO A 876 -65.15 9.36 -6.93
C PRO A 876 -65.37 10.18 -8.21
N ALA A 877 -65.73 9.47 -9.29
CA ALA A 877 -65.91 10.07 -10.61
C ALA A 877 -66.89 11.25 -10.52
N THR A 878 -66.44 12.42 -10.96
CA THR A 878 -67.29 13.60 -11.14
C THR A 878 -68.41 13.22 -12.12
N PRO A 879 -69.70 13.37 -11.78
CA PRO A 879 -70.77 13.05 -12.70
C PRO A 879 -70.69 14.02 -13.88
N GLN A 880 -70.49 13.48 -15.09
CA GLN A 880 -70.48 14.24 -16.33
C GLN A 880 -71.91 14.75 -16.63
N ARG A 881 -72.00 16.01 -17.06
CA ARG A 881 -73.23 16.66 -17.51
C ARG A 881 -73.13 16.95 -19.00
#